data_AF-A0A8G2E178-F1
#
_entry.id   AF-A0A8G2E178-F1
#
_cell.length_a   1.000
_cell.length_b   1.000
_cell.length_c   1.000
_cell.angle_alpha   90.00
_cell.angle_beta   90.00
_cell.angle_gamma   90.00
#
_symmetry.space_group_name_H-M   'P 1'
#
loop_
_entity.id
_entity.type
_entity.pdbx_description
1 polymer ?
#
loop_
_entity_poly.entity_id
_entity_poly.type
_entity_poly.pdbx_seq_one_letter_code
_entity_poly.pdbx_strand_id
1 'polypeptide(L)'
;MTDTRTPAPGRGARPRSRPWRRLTTALAACALAATGLAASPAGAAGQAAWEPKPAPMTTPWTDQVSVDNPLPEYPRPQLTRPDWANLNGIWDFAVTDADAGVPDSFDEQIRVPFVAESALSGIQRKITPGDKLWYQREFTVPEDWDGREVKLNFGASDWETTVWVNGEKAGEHQGGFDAFDFTITDHLKAGANTVTVSVWDPTQHGGGAVGKQRQDDEHDIEPHPGGGIWYTAASGIWQTVWLEPVAPAHITRLDLTPELGDDTLRATVHAEGAAGREVKVTVLDDGEEVGTATGAAGEELSVSVPDPHLWSPDDPFLYDVKAELLPADGAAGDEVDSYAGMRSIGLKKIDGVQRPVLNGEFVFQTGTLDQGYWPDGLYTAPTDEALKYDLQAHKDLGFNMVRKHIKVEPQRWFHWADKLGLLVWQDMPSMDTGKVPDAPAREQWEKEYHRIIDQHRSSPSVVMWVNQNEGWGQYDQARIADEVKEADPSRLVNNMSGVNCCGSVDGGNGDVVDNHVYVGPGNTAPEPDRAAVLGEFGGLGLRTEGHEWYPGGGFSYEDQADTAALNDRFVGLLDGIREGQMPAGLSASVYTEITDVENEVNGLLTYDRQVVKVDQDRVATANQALIDASRSLPGAVTLPTGENRSLRVTTEGHTEKFLRHQDGLAWTAPVSQESDATLKADATYKVVPGLGDENCYSLESRNYPGEYLRHRESRVRRDADDGTQLFKDDATWCAVPGENGVRLSSLNMSGSYLRHYDSEVWLSTPGGKQPYDTLSHFTADTTWALEAPWAP
;
A
#
# COMPACT_ATOMS: atom_id res chain seq x y z
N MET A 1 -22.25 -57.57 27.56
CA MET A 1 -22.71 -58.81 28.23
C MET A 1 -24.15 -59.07 27.79
N THR A 2 -24.51 -60.32 27.41
CA THR A 2 -25.87 -60.97 27.51
C THR A 2 -27.14 -60.22 27.00
N ASP A 3 -28.26 -60.78 26.52
CA ASP A 3 -28.76 -62.07 25.96
C ASP A 3 -30.30 -61.86 25.67
N THR A 4 -31.09 -62.58 24.85
CA THR A 4 -30.91 -63.58 23.77
C THR A 4 -32.21 -63.70 22.90
N ARG A 5 -32.09 -64.27 21.68
CA ARG A 5 -33.10 -65.13 20.96
C ARG A 5 -34.44 -64.57 20.38
N THR A 6 -34.56 -64.77 19.06
CA THR A 6 -35.65 -65.36 18.21
C THR A 6 -36.84 -66.10 18.90
N PRO A 7 -38.04 -66.28 18.25
CA PRO A 7 -38.20 -67.04 16.98
C PRO A 7 -39.37 -66.69 16.00
N ALA A 8 -39.49 -67.50 14.92
CA ALA A 8 -40.40 -67.46 13.75
C ALA A 8 -41.77 -68.20 14.02
N PRO A 9 -42.56 -68.83 13.08
CA PRO A 9 -42.48 -69.03 11.61
C PRO A 9 -43.82 -68.97 10.79
N GLY A 10 -43.78 -69.23 9.47
CA GLY A 10 -44.98 -69.56 8.65
C GLY A 10 -44.67 -69.97 7.20
N ARG A 11 -45.27 -71.05 6.66
CA ARG A 11 -44.93 -71.67 5.35
C ARG A 11 -46.13 -71.86 4.40
N GLY A 12 -45.85 -71.86 3.09
CA GLY A 12 -46.60 -72.58 2.04
C GLY A 12 -46.71 -71.79 0.72
N ALA A 13 -46.80 -72.34 -0.49
CA ALA A 13 -46.50 -73.65 -1.08
C ALA A 13 -46.64 -73.50 -2.63
N ARG A 14 -45.74 -74.14 -3.39
CA ARG A 14 -45.62 -74.29 -4.88
C ARG A 14 -46.87 -74.95 -5.58
N PRO A 15 -46.90 -75.34 -6.90
CA PRO A 15 -45.88 -75.37 -8.00
C PRO A 15 -46.35 -75.10 -9.48
N ARG A 16 -45.41 -75.33 -10.45
CA ARG A 16 -45.54 -75.71 -11.90
C ARG A 16 -45.35 -74.58 -12.93
N SER A 17 -44.71 -74.75 -14.11
CA SER A 17 -43.91 -75.86 -14.71
C SER A 17 -43.00 -75.39 -15.89
N ARG A 18 -41.93 -76.15 -16.22
CA ARG A 18 -40.98 -75.98 -17.37
C ARG A 18 -41.51 -76.68 -18.67
N PRO A 19 -40.78 -77.09 -19.75
CA PRO A 19 -39.32 -76.98 -20.14
C PRO A 19 -38.95 -76.87 -21.65
N TRP A 20 -37.64 -76.73 -21.99
CA TRP A 20 -36.83 -77.44 -23.06
C TRP A 20 -35.47 -76.71 -23.35
N ARG A 21 -34.36 -77.31 -23.85
CA ARG A 21 -33.76 -78.68 -23.76
C ARG A 21 -32.36 -78.75 -24.45
N ARG A 22 -31.49 -79.70 -24.02
CA ARG A 22 -30.32 -80.35 -24.75
C ARG A 22 -29.02 -79.51 -24.95
N LEU A 23 -27.79 -80.07 -25.06
CA LEU A 23 -27.25 -81.44 -24.85
C LEU A 23 -25.72 -81.44 -24.52
N THR A 24 -25.20 -82.61 -24.12
CA THR A 24 -23.86 -83.00 -23.59
C THR A 24 -22.73 -83.23 -24.63
N THR A 25 -21.44 -83.16 -24.24
CA THR A 25 -20.49 -84.32 -24.19
C THR A 25 -19.20 -83.97 -23.39
N ALA A 26 -18.32 -84.94 -23.10
CA ALA A 26 -17.11 -84.79 -22.27
C ALA A 26 -15.94 -85.68 -22.74
N LEU A 27 -14.68 -85.27 -22.49
CA LEU A 27 -13.52 -86.09 -22.08
C LEU A 27 -12.24 -85.23 -21.91
N ALA A 28 -11.18 -85.80 -21.32
CA ALA A 28 -10.10 -85.03 -20.67
C ALA A 28 -8.66 -85.45 -21.06
N ALA A 29 -7.70 -84.64 -20.57
CA ALA A 29 -6.27 -84.88 -20.39
C ALA A 29 -5.32 -84.73 -21.60
N CYS A 30 -4.49 -83.68 -21.56
CA CYS A 30 -3.06 -83.83 -21.24
C CYS A 30 -2.48 -82.51 -20.72
N ALA A 31 -1.53 -82.58 -19.79
CA ALA A 31 -0.93 -81.40 -19.17
C ALA A 31 0.39 -81.00 -19.85
N LEU A 32 0.64 -79.70 -19.97
CA LEU A 32 1.98 -79.14 -20.13
C LEU A 32 2.06 -77.90 -19.24
N ALA A 33 2.96 -77.94 -18.27
CA ALA A 33 3.15 -76.83 -17.34
C ALA A 33 4.01 -75.75 -17.98
N ALA A 34 3.50 -74.52 -18.01
CA ALA A 34 4.29 -73.31 -18.21
C ALA A 34 3.97 -72.37 -17.05
N THR A 35 4.92 -72.21 -16.13
CA THR A 35 4.84 -71.26 -15.03
C THR A 35 5.03 -69.85 -15.55
N GLY A 36 3.96 -69.25 -16.06
CA GLY A 36 3.89 -67.81 -16.27
C GLY A 36 3.67 -67.10 -14.94
N LEU A 37 4.74 -66.58 -14.34
CA LEU A 37 4.64 -65.52 -13.33
C LEU A 37 4.11 -64.28 -14.05
N ALA A 38 2.78 -64.12 -14.07
CA ALA A 38 2.17 -62.84 -14.35
C ALA A 38 2.48 -61.92 -13.17
N ALA A 39 3.56 -61.16 -13.28
CA ALA A 39 3.70 -59.94 -12.51
C ALA A 39 2.53 -59.04 -12.91
N SER A 40 1.58 -58.82 -12.00
CA SER A 40 0.68 -57.68 -12.12
C SER A 40 1.57 -56.45 -12.26
N PRO A 41 1.36 -55.56 -13.25
CA PRO A 41 1.96 -54.24 -13.17
C PRO A 41 1.46 -53.64 -11.85
N ALA A 42 2.39 -53.22 -10.99
CA ALA A 42 2.04 -52.28 -9.95
C ALA A 42 1.43 -51.08 -10.68
N GLY A 43 0.15 -50.80 -10.42
CA GLY A 43 -0.44 -49.58 -10.93
C GLY A 43 0.37 -48.43 -10.35
N ALA A 44 0.96 -47.59 -11.21
CA ALA A 44 1.34 -46.27 -10.77
C ALA A 44 0.09 -45.65 -10.15
N ALA A 45 0.18 -45.27 -8.87
CA ALA A 45 -0.83 -44.40 -8.31
C ALA A 45 -0.75 -43.12 -9.14
N GLY A 46 -1.82 -42.80 -9.87
CA GLY A 46 -1.87 -41.52 -10.57
C GLY A 46 -1.74 -40.42 -9.53
N GLN A 47 -0.78 -39.51 -9.75
CA GLN A 47 -0.67 -38.26 -9.01
C GLN A 47 -2.06 -37.61 -8.96
N ALA A 48 -2.46 -37.10 -7.79
CA ALA A 48 -3.75 -36.44 -7.67
C ALA A 48 -3.74 -35.22 -8.58
N ALA A 49 -4.77 -35.06 -9.42
CA ALA A 49 -4.92 -33.85 -10.21
C ALA A 49 -5.03 -32.65 -9.27
N TRP A 50 -4.32 -31.57 -9.59
CA TRP A 50 -4.44 -30.31 -8.86
C TRP A 50 -5.91 -29.86 -8.78
N GLU A 51 -6.32 -29.46 -7.57
CA GLU A 51 -7.59 -28.80 -7.29
C GLU A 51 -7.30 -27.62 -6.34
N PRO A 52 -7.97 -26.46 -6.49
CA PRO A 52 -7.78 -25.33 -5.58
C PRO A 52 -8.27 -25.70 -4.17
N LYS A 53 -7.62 -25.14 -3.14
CA LYS A 53 -8.12 -25.30 -1.76
C LYS A 53 -9.24 -24.30 -1.48
N PRO A 54 -10.13 -24.59 -0.52
CA PRO A 54 -11.12 -23.61 -0.07
C PRO A 54 -10.41 -22.40 0.55
N ALA A 55 -10.50 -21.24 -0.10
CA ALA A 55 -10.02 -19.99 0.48
C ALA A 55 -10.87 -19.64 1.72
N PRO A 56 -10.27 -19.13 2.82
CA PRO A 56 -11.03 -18.72 3.99
C PRO A 56 -12.03 -17.59 3.68
N MET A 57 -11.67 -16.69 2.76
CA MET A 57 -12.60 -15.77 2.10
C MET A 57 -12.31 -15.73 0.60
N THR A 58 -13.33 -15.50 -0.22
CA THR A 58 -13.20 -15.39 -1.69
C THR A 58 -13.41 -13.95 -2.15
N THR A 59 -12.57 -13.49 -3.07
CA THR A 59 -12.72 -12.21 -3.76
C THR A 59 -13.66 -12.35 -4.98
N PRO A 60 -14.15 -11.25 -5.57
CA PRO A 60 -14.84 -11.27 -6.87
C PRO A 60 -14.06 -11.93 -8.03
N TRP A 61 -12.74 -12.15 -7.87
CA TRP A 61 -11.85 -12.69 -8.90
C TRP A 61 -11.36 -14.12 -8.62
N THR A 62 -11.65 -14.73 -7.45
CA THR A 62 -11.18 -16.09 -7.10
C THR A 62 -11.53 -17.14 -8.17
N ASP A 63 -12.78 -17.12 -8.66
CA ASP A 63 -13.26 -18.05 -9.69
C ASP A 63 -12.83 -17.67 -11.12
N GLN A 64 -12.16 -16.53 -11.31
CA GLN A 64 -11.64 -16.06 -12.60
C GLN A 64 -10.19 -16.51 -12.84
N VAL A 65 -9.50 -17.02 -11.81
CA VAL A 65 -8.10 -17.43 -11.89
C VAL A 65 -7.96 -18.70 -12.73
N SER A 66 -7.37 -18.56 -13.92
CA SER A 66 -7.03 -19.68 -14.81
C SER A 66 -6.18 -20.73 -14.07
N VAL A 67 -6.41 -22.01 -14.39
CA VAL A 67 -5.64 -23.14 -13.83
C VAL A 67 -4.27 -23.22 -14.50
N ASP A 68 -4.23 -23.16 -15.83
CA ASP A 68 -3.03 -23.43 -16.62
C ASP A 68 -2.25 -22.17 -17.04
N ASN A 69 -2.85 -20.98 -16.90
CA ASN A 69 -2.27 -19.71 -17.32
C ASN A 69 -2.83 -18.52 -16.50
N PRO A 70 -2.67 -18.49 -15.16
CA PRO A 70 -3.02 -17.32 -14.34
C PRO A 70 -2.05 -16.16 -14.61
N LEU A 71 -2.55 -14.93 -14.48
CA LEU A 71 -1.84 -13.69 -14.83
C LEU A 71 -1.22 -13.77 -16.25
N PRO A 72 -2.06 -13.86 -17.31
CA PRO A 72 -1.62 -14.02 -18.69
C PRO A 72 -1.01 -12.75 -19.32
N GLU A 73 -1.00 -11.63 -18.60
CA GLU A 73 -0.43 -10.36 -19.04
C GLU A 73 1.10 -10.40 -19.07
N TYR A 74 1.74 -9.67 -20.00
CA TYR A 74 3.20 -9.61 -20.05
C TYR A 74 3.77 -8.89 -18.79
N PRO A 75 4.72 -9.47 -18.04
CA PRO A 75 5.05 -9.00 -16.69
C PRO A 75 5.79 -7.66 -16.58
N ARG A 76 6.43 -7.18 -17.66
CA ARG A 76 7.27 -5.96 -17.63
C ARG A 76 6.79 -4.83 -18.55
N PRO A 77 5.73 -4.07 -18.20
CA PRO A 77 5.19 -3.02 -19.06
C PRO A 77 6.17 -1.93 -19.51
N GLN A 78 7.32 -1.77 -18.85
CA GLN A 78 8.37 -0.81 -19.25
C GLN A 78 9.53 -1.42 -20.05
N LEU A 79 9.48 -2.71 -20.37
CA LEU A 79 10.47 -3.40 -21.19
C LEU A 79 9.78 -4.52 -21.99
N THR A 80 8.85 -4.13 -22.86
CA THR A 80 7.97 -5.08 -23.57
C THR A 80 8.60 -5.63 -24.84
N ARG A 81 8.27 -6.89 -25.12
CA ARG A 81 8.67 -7.64 -26.31
C ARG A 81 7.47 -8.45 -26.83
N PRO A 82 7.34 -8.66 -28.15
CA PRO A 82 6.23 -9.42 -28.71
C PRO A 82 6.32 -10.92 -28.41
N ASP A 83 7.53 -11.48 -28.42
CA ASP A 83 7.78 -12.90 -28.24
C ASP A 83 8.13 -13.19 -26.77
N TRP A 84 7.34 -14.05 -26.12
CA TRP A 84 7.58 -14.56 -24.77
C TRP A 84 6.71 -15.80 -24.53
N ALA A 85 6.94 -16.54 -23.45
CA ALA A 85 6.07 -17.65 -23.05
C ALA A 85 5.86 -17.68 -21.53
N ASN A 86 4.60 -17.61 -21.09
CA ASN A 86 4.23 -17.72 -19.68
C ASN A 86 4.47 -19.15 -19.16
N LEU A 87 5.11 -19.28 -17.99
CA LEU A 87 5.34 -20.55 -17.30
C LEU A 87 4.47 -20.73 -16.04
N ASN A 88 3.57 -19.79 -15.75
CA ASN A 88 2.55 -19.93 -14.70
C ASN A 88 1.62 -21.13 -14.95
N GLY A 89 0.81 -21.45 -13.94
CA GLY A 89 -0.09 -22.60 -13.93
C GLY A 89 0.46 -23.74 -13.09
N ILE A 90 0.13 -24.99 -13.41
CA ILE A 90 0.48 -26.13 -12.56
C ILE A 90 1.96 -26.53 -12.71
N TRP A 91 2.62 -26.75 -11.57
CA TRP A 91 3.95 -27.32 -11.42
C TRP A 91 3.87 -28.51 -10.45
N ASP A 92 4.69 -29.53 -10.66
CA ASP A 92 4.86 -30.62 -9.70
C ASP A 92 5.60 -30.09 -8.46
N PHE A 93 5.18 -30.53 -7.27
CA PHE A 93 5.58 -29.92 -6.00
C PHE A 93 5.98 -30.95 -4.93
N ALA A 94 6.94 -30.56 -4.09
CA ALA A 94 7.30 -31.26 -2.87
C ALA A 94 7.86 -30.29 -1.81
N VAL A 95 7.80 -30.71 -0.55
CA VAL A 95 8.50 -30.05 0.56
C VAL A 95 9.44 -31.07 1.21
N THR A 96 10.68 -30.69 1.46
CA THR A 96 11.69 -31.51 2.15
C THR A 96 12.20 -30.81 3.40
N ASP A 97 12.89 -31.53 4.29
CA ASP A 97 13.79 -30.89 5.26
C ASP A 97 14.79 -30.00 4.49
N ALA A 98 15.16 -28.84 5.05
CA ALA A 98 15.95 -27.82 4.36
C ALA A 98 17.32 -28.31 3.83
N ASP A 99 17.91 -29.31 4.51
CA ASP A 99 19.20 -29.92 4.17
C ASP A 99 19.10 -31.22 3.35
N ALA A 100 17.90 -31.71 3.04
CA ALA A 100 17.72 -33.04 2.41
C ALA A 100 18.18 -33.12 0.94
N GLY A 101 18.24 -31.97 0.25
CA GLY A 101 18.54 -31.91 -1.19
C GLY A 101 17.31 -32.18 -2.08
N VAL A 102 17.55 -32.41 -3.38
CA VAL A 102 16.48 -32.64 -4.35
C VAL A 102 15.67 -33.89 -3.98
N PRO A 103 14.33 -33.84 -3.96
CA PRO A 103 13.50 -35.00 -3.63
C PRO A 103 13.53 -36.08 -4.73
N ASP A 104 13.36 -37.35 -4.32
CA ASP A 104 13.23 -38.49 -5.24
C ASP A 104 11.88 -38.50 -6.00
N SER A 105 10.85 -37.82 -5.48
CA SER A 105 9.50 -37.71 -6.06
C SER A 105 8.87 -36.34 -5.77
N PHE A 106 7.99 -35.90 -6.68
CA PHE A 106 7.12 -34.74 -6.50
C PHE A 106 5.68 -35.24 -6.39
N ASP A 107 5.24 -35.51 -5.16
CA ASP A 107 3.97 -36.20 -4.90
C ASP A 107 2.76 -35.25 -4.83
N GLU A 108 2.99 -33.94 -4.88
CA GLU A 108 1.96 -32.88 -4.87
C GLU A 108 2.03 -32.04 -6.16
N GLN A 109 1.12 -31.08 -6.30
CA GLN A 109 1.12 -30.09 -7.38
C GLN A 109 0.75 -28.72 -6.83
N ILE A 110 1.37 -27.65 -7.35
CA ILE A 110 1.13 -26.26 -6.96
C ILE A 110 0.82 -25.39 -8.19
N ARG A 111 -0.05 -24.40 -8.03
CA ARG A 111 -0.33 -23.40 -9.08
C ARG A 111 0.55 -22.17 -8.88
N VAL A 112 1.60 -22.05 -9.69
CA VAL A 112 2.45 -20.87 -9.79
C VAL A 112 1.68 -19.73 -10.48
N PRO A 113 1.75 -18.48 -10.00
CA PRO A 113 2.69 -17.97 -8.99
C PRO A 113 1.99 -17.65 -7.66
N PHE A 114 1.24 -18.60 -7.09
CA PHE A 114 0.63 -18.44 -5.77
C PHE A 114 1.45 -19.19 -4.71
N VAL A 115 1.78 -18.51 -3.60
CA VAL A 115 2.60 -19.03 -2.49
C VAL A 115 1.98 -20.24 -1.79
N ALA A 116 2.81 -21.10 -1.18
CA ALA A 116 2.37 -22.38 -0.62
C ALA A 116 1.31 -22.24 0.49
N GLU A 117 1.33 -21.13 1.24
CA GLU A 117 0.35 -20.77 2.26
C GLU A 117 -1.03 -20.43 1.69
N SER A 118 -1.09 -19.91 0.46
CA SER A 118 -2.34 -19.42 -0.14
C SER A 118 -3.24 -20.57 -0.60
N ALA A 119 -4.56 -20.33 -0.60
CA ALA A 119 -5.53 -21.31 -1.09
C ALA A 119 -5.51 -21.45 -2.63
N LEU A 120 -5.24 -20.34 -3.35
CA LEU A 120 -5.14 -20.32 -4.82
C LEU A 120 -3.95 -21.13 -5.34
N SER A 121 -2.93 -21.43 -4.52
CA SER A 121 -1.84 -22.35 -4.88
C SER A 121 -2.28 -23.81 -4.99
N GLY A 122 -3.37 -24.21 -4.31
CA GLY A 122 -3.77 -25.60 -4.14
C GLY A 122 -3.00 -26.37 -3.05
N ILE A 123 -2.07 -25.73 -2.34
CA ILE A 123 -1.33 -26.33 -1.23
C ILE A 123 -1.95 -25.95 0.13
N GLN A 124 -2.04 -24.66 0.43
CA GLN A 124 -2.51 -24.10 1.71
C GLN A 124 -1.80 -24.73 2.92
N ARG A 125 -0.48 -24.50 3.02
CA ARG A 125 0.38 -25.06 4.08
C ARG A 125 1.35 -24.00 4.59
N LYS A 126 1.40 -23.82 5.92
CA LYS A 126 2.43 -23.07 6.64
C LYS A 126 3.82 -23.65 6.34
N ILE A 127 4.72 -22.86 5.75
CA ILE A 127 6.13 -23.19 5.62
C ILE A 127 6.89 -22.78 6.89
N THR A 128 8.01 -23.44 7.17
CA THR A 128 8.91 -23.12 8.29
C THR A 128 10.37 -23.04 7.83
N PRO A 129 11.29 -22.45 8.64
CA PRO A 129 12.72 -22.42 8.31
C PRO A 129 13.36 -23.82 8.20
N GLY A 130 12.69 -24.87 8.68
CA GLY A 130 13.10 -26.26 8.51
C GLY A 130 12.68 -26.90 7.18
N ASP A 131 11.81 -26.24 6.41
CA ASP A 131 11.25 -26.71 5.15
C ASP A 131 11.96 -26.10 3.95
N LYS A 132 12.08 -26.84 2.86
CA LYS A 132 12.51 -26.34 1.54
C LYS A 132 11.52 -26.79 0.48
N LEU A 133 11.03 -25.83 -0.29
CA LEU A 133 10.04 -26.02 -1.33
C LEU A 133 10.76 -26.43 -2.61
N TRP A 134 10.21 -27.42 -3.31
CA TRP A 134 10.71 -27.90 -4.60
C TRP A 134 9.60 -27.86 -5.63
N TYR A 135 9.89 -27.23 -6.76
CA TYR A 135 8.99 -27.07 -7.90
C TYR A 135 9.63 -27.75 -9.12
N GLN A 136 8.84 -28.43 -9.94
CA GLN A 136 9.28 -28.97 -11.22
C GLN A 136 8.22 -28.75 -12.30
N ARG A 137 8.64 -28.40 -13.52
CA ARG A 137 7.74 -28.28 -14.67
C ARG A 137 8.43 -28.65 -15.97
N GLU A 138 7.70 -29.34 -16.84
CA GLU A 138 8.09 -29.48 -18.24
C GLU A 138 7.64 -28.27 -19.08
N PHE A 139 8.50 -27.81 -19.98
CA PHE A 139 8.21 -26.74 -20.91
C PHE A 139 8.82 -27.02 -22.29
N THR A 140 8.35 -26.32 -23.32
CA THR A 140 8.94 -26.35 -24.66
C THR A 140 9.27 -24.93 -25.08
N VAL A 141 10.49 -24.71 -25.58
CA VAL A 141 10.83 -23.46 -26.24
C VAL A 141 10.18 -23.45 -27.64
N PRO A 142 9.48 -22.37 -28.04
CA PRO A 142 8.90 -22.25 -29.38
C PRO A 142 9.95 -22.40 -30.50
N GLU A 143 9.58 -23.09 -31.59
CA GLU A 143 10.50 -23.41 -32.70
C GLU A 143 10.99 -22.17 -33.48
N ASP A 144 10.26 -21.05 -33.40
CA ASP A 144 10.61 -19.77 -34.02
C ASP A 144 11.60 -18.93 -33.18
N TRP A 145 12.13 -19.48 -32.08
CA TRP A 145 13.17 -18.84 -31.27
C TRP A 145 14.59 -19.27 -31.68
N ASP A 146 14.74 -20.07 -32.74
CA ASP A 146 16.03 -20.52 -33.31
C ASP A 146 17.04 -19.36 -33.49
N GLY A 147 18.23 -19.52 -32.90
CA GLY A 147 19.32 -18.55 -32.97
C GLY A 147 19.23 -17.38 -31.99
N ARG A 148 18.22 -17.34 -31.11
CA ARG A 148 18.12 -16.44 -29.96
C ARG A 148 18.56 -17.12 -28.68
N GLU A 149 19.00 -16.33 -27.71
CA GLU A 149 19.23 -16.78 -26.34
C GLU A 149 17.91 -16.81 -25.58
N VAL A 150 17.73 -17.78 -24.69
CA VAL A 150 16.50 -17.93 -23.90
C VAL A 150 16.78 -17.50 -22.47
N LYS A 151 16.10 -16.44 -22.03
CA LYS A 151 16.05 -15.99 -20.64
C LYS A 151 14.91 -16.72 -19.93
N LEU A 152 15.17 -17.23 -18.73
CA LEU A 152 14.15 -17.67 -17.77
C LEU A 152 14.09 -16.61 -16.67
N ASN A 153 12.93 -15.99 -16.50
CA ASN A 153 12.73 -14.82 -15.66
C ASN A 153 11.71 -15.13 -14.54
N PHE A 154 11.91 -14.53 -13.38
CA PHE A 154 11.04 -14.57 -12.22
C PHE A 154 10.73 -13.14 -11.78
N GLY A 155 9.46 -12.81 -11.55
CA GLY A 155 9.10 -11.47 -11.04
C GLY A 155 9.52 -11.26 -9.58
N ALA A 156 9.42 -12.31 -8.76
CA ALA A 156 9.88 -12.40 -7.37
C ALA A 156 9.68 -13.85 -6.86
N SER A 157 10.48 -14.28 -5.88
CA SER A 157 10.39 -15.62 -5.26
C SER A 157 11.02 -15.61 -3.87
N ASP A 158 10.20 -15.73 -2.81
CA ASP A 158 10.61 -15.49 -1.42
C ASP A 158 11.21 -16.77 -0.79
N TRP A 159 12.50 -16.88 -0.44
CA TRP A 159 13.55 -15.84 -0.48
C TRP A 159 14.89 -16.29 -1.10
N GLU A 160 15.39 -17.48 -0.76
CA GLU A 160 16.60 -18.06 -1.38
C GLU A 160 16.20 -19.06 -2.46
N THR A 161 16.36 -18.68 -3.72
CA THR A 161 15.92 -19.44 -4.89
C THR A 161 17.09 -20.03 -5.67
N THR A 162 17.08 -21.34 -5.96
CA THR A 162 18.04 -22.00 -6.85
C THR A 162 17.30 -22.62 -8.04
N VAL A 163 17.86 -22.48 -9.26
CA VAL A 163 17.23 -22.95 -10.50
C VAL A 163 18.13 -23.93 -11.24
N TRP A 164 17.52 -25.02 -11.72
CA TRP A 164 18.14 -26.00 -12.61
C TRP A 164 17.31 -26.18 -13.88
N VAL A 165 17.98 -26.34 -15.02
CA VAL A 165 17.35 -26.72 -16.29
C VAL A 165 17.97 -28.03 -16.75
N ASN A 166 17.13 -29.02 -17.04
CA ASN A 166 17.51 -30.39 -17.40
C ASN A 166 18.49 -31.08 -16.42
N GLY A 167 18.48 -30.65 -15.15
CA GLY A 167 19.35 -31.17 -14.08
C GLY A 167 20.69 -30.43 -13.93
N GLU A 168 20.99 -29.47 -14.80
CA GLU A 168 22.15 -28.59 -14.68
C GLU A 168 21.76 -27.28 -13.98
N LYS A 169 22.61 -26.78 -13.08
CA LYS A 169 22.32 -25.56 -12.31
C LYS A 169 22.49 -24.33 -13.20
N ALA A 170 21.42 -23.56 -13.36
CA ALA A 170 21.40 -22.31 -14.11
C ALA A 170 21.80 -21.11 -13.24
N GLY A 171 21.38 -21.07 -11.97
CA GLY A 171 21.73 -19.95 -11.08
C GLY A 171 21.09 -20.00 -9.69
N GLU A 172 21.38 -18.96 -8.91
CA GLU A 172 20.89 -18.71 -7.54
C GLU A 172 20.54 -17.23 -7.38
N HIS A 173 19.49 -16.95 -6.61
CA HIS A 173 19.08 -15.61 -6.17
C HIS A 173 18.77 -15.62 -4.68
N GLN A 174 19.05 -14.49 -4.03
CA GLN A 174 18.55 -14.14 -2.70
C GLN A 174 17.86 -12.79 -2.86
N GLY A 175 16.63 -12.70 -2.35
CA GLY A 175 15.76 -11.54 -2.51
C GLY A 175 14.32 -11.99 -2.78
N GLY A 176 13.37 -11.43 -2.04
CA GLY A 176 11.97 -11.85 -2.02
C GLY A 176 11.03 -10.91 -2.73
N PHE A 177 11.46 -9.67 -2.98
CA PHE A 177 10.62 -8.60 -3.52
C PHE A 177 11.14 -8.01 -4.84
N ASP A 178 12.16 -8.63 -5.43
CA ASP A 178 12.83 -8.16 -6.64
C ASP A 178 12.94 -9.23 -7.73
N ALA A 179 12.93 -8.79 -9.00
CA ALA A 179 13.00 -9.68 -10.15
C ALA A 179 14.42 -10.15 -10.45
N PHE A 180 14.52 -11.35 -11.04
CA PHE A 180 15.79 -11.94 -11.48
C PHE A 180 15.58 -12.86 -12.69
N ASP A 181 16.67 -13.11 -13.41
CA ASP A 181 16.68 -13.96 -14.59
C ASP A 181 17.98 -14.77 -14.73
N PHE A 182 17.92 -15.80 -15.55
CA PHE A 182 19.07 -16.58 -15.99
C PHE A 182 19.00 -16.84 -17.51
N THR A 183 20.12 -16.71 -18.21
CA THR A 183 20.23 -17.19 -19.60
C THR A 183 20.39 -18.71 -19.57
N ILE A 184 19.41 -19.45 -20.08
CA ILE A 184 19.34 -20.92 -19.99
C ILE A 184 19.69 -21.65 -21.29
N THR A 185 20.05 -20.93 -22.35
CA THR A 185 20.27 -21.45 -23.72
C THR A 185 21.14 -22.71 -23.75
N ASP A 186 22.27 -22.71 -23.06
CA ASP A 186 23.25 -23.82 -23.07
C ASP A 186 22.77 -25.06 -22.29
N HIS A 187 21.74 -24.92 -21.44
CA HIS A 187 21.12 -26.03 -20.71
C HIS A 187 19.93 -26.67 -21.46
N LEU A 188 19.49 -26.07 -22.58
CA LEU A 188 18.33 -26.55 -23.33
C LEU A 188 18.65 -27.79 -24.19
N LYS A 189 17.63 -28.64 -24.35
CA LYS A 189 17.59 -29.74 -25.32
C LYS A 189 16.41 -29.55 -26.29
N ALA A 190 16.48 -30.16 -27.46
CA ALA A 190 15.40 -30.08 -28.44
C ALA A 190 14.11 -30.73 -27.91
N GLY A 191 12.98 -30.04 -28.07
CA GLY A 191 11.66 -30.51 -27.62
C GLY A 191 11.35 -30.14 -26.16
N ALA A 192 10.83 -31.10 -25.39
CA ALA A 192 10.49 -30.90 -23.99
C ALA A 192 11.75 -30.73 -23.13
N ASN A 193 11.75 -29.73 -22.28
CA ASN A 193 12.76 -29.36 -21.30
C ASN A 193 12.15 -29.41 -19.89
N THR A 194 12.97 -29.59 -18.87
CA THR A 194 12.50 -29.61 -17.47
C THR A 194 13.18 -28.49 -16.71
N VAL A 195 12.40 -27.64 -16.03
CA VAL A 195 12.91 -26.72 -15.00
C VAL A 195 12.63 -27.32 -13.63
N THR A 196 13.61 -27.26 -12.74
CA THR A 196 13.46 -27.54 -11.31
C THR A 196 13.88 -26.28 -10.54
N VAL A 197 13.12 -25.90 -9.53
CA VAL A 197 13.41 -24.76 -8.66
C VAL A 197 13.35 -25.23 -7.21
N SER A 198 14.29 -24.79 -6.38
CA SER A 198 14.15 -24.90 -4.92
C SER A 198 14.06 -23.52 -4.30
N VAL A 199 13.19 -23.35 -3.31
CA VAL A 199 13.09 -22.13 -2.53
C VAL A 199 13.18 -22.44 -1.05
N TRP A 200 14.02 -21.71 -0.33
CA TRP A 200 14.08 -21.71 1.13
C TRP A 200 13.72 -20.32 1.65
N ASP A 201 12.80 -20.27 2.60
CA ASP A 201 12.41 -19.04 3.28
C ASP A 201 12.49 -19.25 4.80
N PRO A 202 13.41 -18.54 5.49
CA PRO A 202 13.45 -18.49 6.95
C PRO A 202 12.57 -17.38 7.54
N THR A 203 11.91 -16.55 6.72
CA THR A 203 11.05 -15.43 7.11
C THR A 203 11.74 -14.55 8.16
N GLN A 204 11.08 -14.20 9.28
CA GLN A 204 11.67 -13.37 10.35
C GLN A 204 12.84 -14.02 11.10
N HIS A 205 13.16 -15.29 10.83
CA HIS A 205 14.30 -16.00 11.40
C HIS A 205 15.60 -15.87 10.59
N GLY A 206 15.54 -15.43 9.32
CA GLY A 206 16.72 -15.26 8.47
C GLY A 206 17.42 -13.91 8.60
N GLY A 207 16.70 -12.88 9.08
CA GLY A 207 17.21 -11.52 9.22
C GLY A 207 17.17 -10.67 7.96
N GLY A 208 16.71 -11.21 6.82
CA GLY A 208 16.45 -10.46 5.59
C GLY A 208 15.19 -9.60 5.64
N ALA A 209 14.86 -9.00 4.49
CA ALA A 209 13.60 -8.28 4.29
C ALA A 209 12.39 -9.21 4.54
N VAL A 210 11.40 -8.75 5.31
CA VAL A 210 10.25 -9.58 5.73
C VAL A 210 8.92 -8.82 5.75
N GLY A 211 8.95 -7.49 5.89
CA GLY A 211 7.75 -6.67 6.02
C GLY A 211 6.86 -7.12 7.20
N LYS A 212 5.56 -7.28 6.93
CA LYS A 212 4.57 -7.75 7.92
C LYS A 212 4.41 -9.27 8.05
N GLN A 213 5.13 -10.08 7.25
CA GLN A 213 5.03 -11.55 7.32
C GLN A 213 5.45 -12.04 8.71
N ARG A 214 4.61 -12.84 9.39
CA ARG A 214 4.99 -13.50 10.64
C ARG A 214 4.66 -14.98 10.60
N GLN A 215 5.54 -15.73 11.23
CA GLN A 215 5.57 -17.18 11.22
C GLN A 215 5.60 -17.65 12.69
N ASP A 216 4.45 -17.56 13.36
CA ASP A 216 4.26 -17.89 14.78
C ASP A 216 2.90 -18.57 15.01
N ASP A 217 2.49 -18.80 16.27
CA ASP A 217 1.20 -19.44 16.61
C ASP A 217 0.01 -18.46 16.57
N GLU A 218 0.26 -17.15 16.42
CA GLU A 218 -0.75 -16.08 16.40
C GLU A 218 -1.08 -15.61 14.97
N HIS A 219 -0.28 -15.99 13.97
CA HIS A 219 -0.45 -15.68 12.54
C HIS A 219 -0.26 -16.97 11.71
N ASP A 220 -1.34 -17.46 11.09
CA ASP A 220 -1.36 -18.77 10.43
C ASP A 220 -2.38 -18.82 9.28
N ILE A 221 -2.24 -19.82 8.41
CA ILE A 221 -3.04 -20.02 7.18
C ILE A 221 -4.56 -20.19 7.37
N GLU A 222 -5.01 -20.37 8.60
CA GLU A 222 -6.41 -20.53 9.00
C GLU A 222 -6.81 -19.33 9.86
N PRO A 223 -7.99 -18.71 9.63
CA PRO A 223 -8.38 -17.52 10.39
C PRO A 223 -8.40 -17.73 11.90
N HIS A 224 -7.72 -16.81 12.59
CA HIS A 224 -7.36 -16.91 13.99
C HIS A 224 -7.88 -15.68 14.76
N PRO A 225 -8.19 -15.80 16.06
CA PRO A 225 -8.64 -14.69 16.91
C PRO A 225 -7.50 -13.75 17.31
N GLY A 226 -6.39 -13.73 16.56
CA GLY A 226 -5.26 -12.84 16.78
C GLY A 226 -5.64 -11.38 16.54
N GLY A 227 -4.72 -10.48 16.85
CA GLY A 227 -4.91 -9.06 16.62
C GLY A 227 -3.57 -8.32 16.67
N GLY A 228 -3.49 -7.22 15.93
CA GLY A 228 -2.25 -6.53 15.67
C GLY A 228 -2.09 -6.29 14.18
N ILE A 229 -0.84 -6.11 13.76
CA ILE A 229 -0.46 -5.54 12.45
C ILE A 229 0.42 -6.50 11.63
N TRP A 230 0.30 -7.79 11.88
CA TRP A 230 1.10 -8.85 11.27
C TRP A 230 0.20 -9.85 10.56
N TYR A 231 0.73 -10.50 9.52
CA TYR A 231 -0.06 -11.34 8.63
C TYR A 231 0.64 -12.67 8.31
N THR A 232 -0.10 -13.60 7.70
CA THR A 232 0.39 -14.89 7.21
C THR A 232 1.63 -14.72 6.32
N ALA A 233 2.67 -15.54 6.55
CA ALA A 233 3.84 -15.60 5.67
C ALA A 233 3.49 -16.10 4.24
N ALA A 234 4.37 -15.85 3.28
CA ALA A 234 4.11 -16.01 1.85
C ALA A 234 5.37 -16.54 1.13
N SER A 235 5.73 -17.79 1.41
CA SER A 235 6.98 -18.38 0.94
C SER A 235 6.87 -18.97 -0.49
N GLY A 236 7.92 -18.78 -1.29
CA GLY A 236 8.05 -19.35 -2.63
C GLY A 236 7.78 -18.39 -3.79
N ILE A 237 7.47 -18.94 -4.96
CA ILE A 237 7.29 -18.18 -6.21
C ILE A 237 5.95 -17.45 -6.16
N TRP A 238 5.97 -16.12 -6.03
CA TRP A 238 4.76 -15.32 -5.80
C TRP A 238 4.43 -14.32 -6.93
N GLN A 239 5.35 -14.09 -7.88
CA GLN A 239 5.07 -13.37 -9.13
C GLN A 239 5.38 -14.24 -10.35
N THR A 240 4.89 -13.82 -11.53
CA THR A 240 4.97 -14.59 -12.78
C THR A 240 6.36 -15.09 -13.11
N VAL A 241 6.41 -16.33 -13.63
CA VAL A 241 7.60 -16.95 -14.22
C VAL A 241 7.40 -17.01 -15.74
N TRP A 242 8.39 -16.59 -16.53
CA TRP A 242 8.26 -16.61 -17.99
C TRP A 242 9.59 -16.81 -18.72
N LEU A 243 9.50 -17.32 -19.95
CA LEU A 243 10.60 -17.37 -20.90
C LEU A 243 10.55 -16.17 -21.84
N GLU A 244 11.72 -15.68 -22.22
CA GLU A 244 11.88 -14.62 -23.22
C GLU A 244 13.06 -14.91 -24.16
N PRO A 245 12.88 -14.81 -25.49
CA PRO A 245 13.96 -14.91 -26.46
C PRO A 245 14.61 -13.54 -26.70
N VAL A 246 15.92 -13.45 -26.47
CA VAL A 246 16.71 -12.24 -26.70
C VAL A 246 17.80 -12.49 -27.75
N ALA A 247 18.22 -11.45 -28.46
CA ALA A 247 19.43 -11.56 -29.28
C ALA A 247 20.69 -11.68 -28.38
N PRO A 248 21.80 -12.29 -28.85
CA PRO A 248 23.07 -12.34 -28.09
C PRO A 248 23.66 -10.96 -27.73
N ALA A 249 23.12 -9.90 -28.31
CA ALA A 249 23.31 -8.53 -27.87
C ALA A 249 21.93 -7.87 -27.82
N HIS A 250 21.47 -7.51 -26.62
CA HIS A 250 20.09 -7.13 -26.34
C HIS A 250 19.98 -6.08 -25.23
N ILE A 251 18.89 -5.33 -25.23
CA ILE A 251 18.54 -4.35 -24.20
C ILE A 251 18.08 -5.10 -22.94
N THR A 252 18.65 -4.72 -21.79
CA THR A 252 18.36 -5.32 -20.48
C THR A 252 17.57 -4.38 -19.56
N ARG A 253 17.72 -3.05 -19.71
CA ARG A 253 17.01 -2.05 -18.89
C ARG A 253 16.93 -0.69 -19.59
N LEU A 254 15.89 0.07 -19.29
CA LEU A 254 15.73 1.47 -19.68
C LEU A 254 15.60 2.34 -18.42
N ASP A 255 16.53 3.28 -18.24
CA ASP A 255 16.44 4.32 -17.20
C ASP A 255 15.87 5.57 -17.87
N LEU A 256 14.62 5.93 -17.55
CA LEU A 256 13.85 7.01 -18.18
C LEU A 256 13.55 8.11 -17.16
N THR A 257 14.23 9.25 -17.28
CA THR A 257 14.15 10.37 -16.33
C THR A 257 13.70 11.64 -17.05
N PRO A 258 12.47 12.15 -16.80
CA PRO A 258 12.01 13.41 -17.37
C PRO A 258 12.71 14.61 -16.73
N GLU A 259 13.13 15.58 -17.54
CA GLU A 259 13.69 16.86 -17.13
C GLU A 259 12.90 18.00 -17.78
N LEU A 260 12.18 18.76 -16.96
CA LEU A 260 11.35 19.89 -17.40
C LEU A 260 12.12 21.22 -17.48
N GLY A 261 13.37 21.25 -17.03
CA GLY A 261 14.25 22.42 -17.13
C GLY A 261 14.73 22.72 -18.56
N ASP A 262 14.73 21.72 -19.44
CA ASP A 262 15.11 21.84 -20.86
C ASP A 262 14.21 21.05 -21.84
N ASP A 263 13.01 20.65 -21.38
CA ASP A 263 12.01 19.89 -22.16
C ASP A 263 12.58 18.60 -22.77
N THR A 264 13.18 17.74 -21.95
CA THR A 264 13.78 16.47 -22.39
C THR A 264 13.40 15.26 -21.55
N LEU A 265 13.37 14.09 -22.20
CA LEU A 265 13.49 12.80 -21.54
C LEU A 265 14.96 12.37 -21.60
N ARG A 266 15.62 12.26 -20.44
CA ARG A 266 16.92 11.58 -20.32
C ARG A 266 16.67 10.07 -20.38
N ALA A 267 17.39 9.38 -21.26
CA ALA A 267 17.21 7.95 -21.48
C ALA A 267 18.57 7.24 -21.54
N THR A 268 18.82 6.33 -20.60
CA THR A 268 19.98 5.42 -20.66
C THR A 268 19.51 4.02 -21.01
N VAL A 269 20.00 3.50 -22.15
CA VAL A 269 19.68 2.14 -22.62
C VAL A 269 20.80 1.20 -22.20
N HIS A 270 20.54 0.37 -21.20
CA HIS A 270 21.46 -0.67 -20.75
C HIS A 270 21.31 -1.91 -21.63
N ALA A 271 22.42 -2.51 -22.05
CA ALA A 271 22.40 -3.64 -22.97
C ALA A 271 23.59 -4.59 -22.76
N GLU A 272 23.32 -5.90 -22.83
CA GLU A 272 24.34 -6.95 -22.85
C GLU A 272 24.81 -7.21 -24.30
N GLY A 273 26.04 -7.71 -24.48
CA GLY A 273 26.63 -7.98 -25.80
C GLY A 273 26.84 -6.74 -26.71
N ALA A 274 26.52 -5.54 -26.22
CA ALA A 274 26.38 -4.33 -27.03
C ALA A 274 27.64 -3.45 -27.13
N ALA A 275 28.83 -3.99 -26.83
CA ALA A 275 30.07 -3.22 -26.76
C ALA A 275 30.39 -2.48 -28.08
N GLY A 276 30.39 -1.14 -28.03
CA GLY A 276 30.65 -0.28 -29.19
C GLY A 276 29.48 -0.16 -30.18
N ARG A 277 28.27 -0.57 -29.80
CA ARG A 277 27.05 -0.39 -30.60
C ARG A 277 26.33 0.91 -30.21
N GLU A 278 25.62 1.47 -31.18
CA GLU A 278 24.72 2.60 -30.97
C GLU A 278 23.31 2.12 -30.61
N VAL A 279 22.61 2.93 -29.84
CA VAL A 279 21.20 2.79 -29.48
C VAL A 279 20.43 4.02 -29.96
N LYS A 280 19.18 3.84 -30.38
CA LYS A 280 18.25 4.91 -30.70
C LYS A 280 17.06 4.85 -29.74
N VAL A 281 16.68 6.00 -29.20
CA VAL A 281 15.44 6.16 -28.41
C VAL A 281 14.51 7.09 -29.19
N THR A 282 13.23 6.72 -29.24
CA THR A 282 12.16 7.48 -29.91
C THR A 282 11.01 7.65 -28.93
N VAL A 283 10.51 8.87 -28.77
CA VAL A 283 9.34 9.19 -27.93
C VAL A 283 8.18 9.51 -28.86
N LEU A 284 7.00 8.98 -28.58
CA LEU A 284 5.81 9.09 -29.42
C LEU A 284 4.58 9.56 -28.63
N ASP A 285 3.73 10.34 -29.30
CA ASP A 285 2.41 10.79 -28.86
C ASP A 285 1.36 10.29 -29.86
N ASP A 286 0.42 9.45 -29.42
CA ASP A 286 -0.57 8.72 -30.25
C ASP A 286 0.05 8.07 -31.53
N GLY A 287 1.29 7.58 -31.41
CA GLY A 287 2.07 6.98 -32.49
C GLY A 287 2.79 7.95 -33.43
N GLU A 288 2.70 9.27 -33.22
CA GLU A 288 3.51 10.27 -33.93
C GLU A 288 4.85 10.52 -33.19
N GLU A 289 5.98 10.51 -33.90
CA GLU A 289 7.30 10.80 -33.32
C GLU A 289 7.41 12.27 -32.90
N VAL A 290 7.51 12.52 -31.58
CA VAL A 290 7.71 13.87 -31.01
C VAL A 290 9.19 14.16 -30.72
N GLY A 291 10.02 13.12 -30.58
CA GLY A 291 11.45 13.27 -30.34
C GLY A 291 12.25 12.00 -30.56
N THR A 292 13.53 12.14 -30.94
CA THR A 292 14.46 11.02 -31.00
C THR A 292 15.89 11.43 -30.65
N ALA A 293 16.68 10.50 -30.11
CA ALA A 293 18.12 10.62 -29.91
C ALA A 293 18.84 9.33 -30.30
N THR A 294 20.14 9.41 -30.58
CA THR A 294 21.01 8.26 -30.87
C THR A 294 22.39 8.51 -30.27
N GLY A 295 22.97 7.48 -29.66
CA GLY A 295 24.30 7.53 -29.03
C GLY A 295 24.78 6.13 -28.63
N ALA A 296 25.80 6.02 -27.78
CA ALA A 296 26.33 4.71 -27.39
C ALA A 296 25.41 3.98 -26.38
N ALA A 297 25.38 2.65 -26.43
CA ALA A 297 24.72 1.86 -25.38
C ALA A 297 25.35 2.15 -24.01
N GLY A 298 24.53 2.37 -22.98
CA GLY A 298 24.95 2.80 -21.63
C GLY A 298 25.33 4.28 -21.48
N GLU A 299 25.21 5.11 -22.53
CA GLU A 299 25.32 6.57 -22.44
C GLU A 299 23.94 7.19 -22.15
N GLU A 300 23.90 8.28 -21.38
CA GLU A 300 22.68 9.06 -21.18
C GLU A 300 22.36 9.87 -22.44
N LEU A 301 21.26 9.51 -23.12
CA LEU A 301 20.75 10.26 -24.25
C LEU A 301 19.78 11.35 -23.79
N SER A 302 19.75 12.46 -24.53
CA SER A 302 18.79 13.55 -24.31
C SER A 302 17.79 13.60 -25.46
N VAL A 303 16.58 13.08 -25.26
CA VAL A 303 15.50 13.15 -26.24
C VAL A 303 14.67 14.40 -25.96
N SER A 304 14.60 15.34 -26.90
CA SER A 304 13.75 16.54 -26.73
C SER A 304 12.27 16.19 -26.92
N VAL A 305 11.43 16.69 -26.02
CA VAL A 305 9.97 16.55 -26.03
C VAL A 305 9.38 17.96 -25.87
N PRO A 306 9.36 18.77 -26.94
CA PRO A 306 9.02 20.20 -26.86
C PRO A 306 7.54 20.42 -26.49
N ASP A 307 7.28 21.46 -25.68
CA ASP A 307 5.95 21.78 -25.13
C ASP A 307 5.26 20.55 -24.48
N PRO A 308 5.91 19.85 -23.53
CA PRO A 308 5.48 18.51 -23.08
C PRO A 308 4.13 18.51 -22.37
N HIS A 309 3.28 17.54 -22.69
CA HIS A 309 2.07 17.23 -21.93
C HIS A 309 2.49 16.56 -20.62
N LEU A 310 2.27 17.25 -19.51
CA LEU A 310 2.78 16.81 -18.22
C LEU A 310 1.91 15.74 -17.57
N TRP A 311 2.53 14.68 -17.06
CA TRP A 311 1.87 13.69 -16.22
C TRP A 311 1.54 14.26 -14.84
N SER A 312 0.32 13.99 -14.37
CA SER A 312 -0.14 14.29 -13.01
C SER A 312 -1.30 13.37 -12.59
N PRO A 313 -1.70 13.35 -11.30
CA PRO A 313 -2.88 12.60 -10.86
C PRO A 313 -4.21 12.99 -11.53
N ASP A 314 -4.35 14.25 -11.98
CA ASP A 314 -5.56 14.74 -12.64
C ASP A 314 -5.52 14.52 -14.16
N ASP A 315 -4.30 14.34 -14.71
CA ASP A 315 -4.01 14.21 -16.14
C ASP A 315 -2.81 13.26 -16.33
N PRO A 316 -3.01 11.94 -16.25
CA PRO A 316 -1.93 10.95 -16.24
C PRO A 316 -1.40 10.63 -17.65
N PHE A 317 -0.98 11.66 -18.37
CA PHE A 317 -0.49 11.52 -19.73
C PHE A 317 0.82 10.71 -19.80
N LEU A 318 0.86 9.72 -20.69
CA LEU A 318 2.01 8.85 -20.92
C LEU A 318 2.37 8.89 -22.42
N TYR A 319 3.63 9.19 -22.71
CA TYR A 319 4.23 9.00 -24.02
C TYR A 319 4.66 7.55 -24.18
N ASP A 320 4.48 6.99 -25.38
CA ASP A 320 5.12 5.72 -25.74
C ASP A 320 6.62 5.96 -25.98
N VAL A 321 7.46 5.01 -25.58
CA VAL A 321 8.92 5.08 -25.73
C VAL A 321 9.43 3.82 -26.39
N LYS A 322 10.03 3.97 -27.57
CA LYS A 322 10.67 2.88 -28.31
C LYS A 322 12.19 2.98 -28.18
N ALA A 323 12.83 1.88 -27.78
CA ALA A 323 14.30 1.78 -27.72
C ALA A 323 14.82 0.67 -28.65
N GLU A 324 15.79 1.03 -29.49
CA GLU A 324 16.35 0.20 -30.55
C GLU A 324 17.88 0.08 -30.36
N LEU A 325 18.41 -1.13 -30.19
CA LEU A 325 19.85 -1.40 -30.29
C LEU A 325 20.20 -1.58 -31.77
N LEU A 326 20.93 -0.62 -32.34
CA LEU A 326 21.10 -0.55 -33.79
C LEU A 326 21.98 -1.70 -34.32
N PRO A 327 21.62 -2.36 -35.45
CA PRO A 327 22.41 -3.43 -36.05
C PRO A 327 23.88 -3.04 -36.34
N ALA A 328 24.79 -4.00 -36.21
CA ALA A 328 26.20 -3.86 -36.55
C ALA A 328 26.66 -4.96 -37.52
N ASP A 329 27.85 -4.85 -38.10
CA ASP A 329 28.35 -5.81 -39.11
C ASP A 329 28.35 -7.26 -38.60
N GLY A 330 27.33 -8.03 -39.01
CA GLY A 330 27.13 -9.44 -38.63
C GLY A 330 26.32 -9.67 -37.35
N ALA A 331 25.83 -8.63 -36.68
CA ALA A 331 25.02 -8.72 -35.46
C ALA A 331 23.64 -8.07 -35.64
N ALA A 332 22.57 -8.82 -35.31
CA ALA A 332 21.20 -8.32 -35.37
C ALA A 332 20.96 -7.17 -34.37
N GLY A 333 20.00 -6.31 -34.68
CA GLY A 333 19.47 -5.32 -33.74
C GLY A 333 18.63 -5.96 -32.64
N ASP A 334 18.25 -5.15 -31.67
CA ASP A 334 17.26 -5.51 -30.64
C ASP A 334 16.29 -4.35 -30.43
N GLU A 335 15.07 -4.64 -29.96
CA GLU A 335 13.97 -3.68 -29.88
C GLU A 335 13.07 -3.98 -28.67
N VAL A 336 12.70 -2.92 -27.94
CA VAL A 336 11.75 -2.95 -26.82
C VAL A 336 10.85 -1.72 -26.84
N ASP A 337 9.59 -1.90 -26.46
CA ASP A 337 8.65 -0.80 -26.24
C ASP A 337 8.41 -0.58 -24.73
N SER A 338 8.22 0.68 -24.35
CA SER A 338 8.11 1.20 -22.98
C SER A 338 7.22 2.46 -22.98
N TYR A 339 7.14 3.17 -21.86
CA TYR A 339 6.41 4.43 -21.75
C TYR A 339 7.03 5.36 -20.70
N ALA A 340 6.78 6.66 -20.82
CA ALA A 340 7.24 7.68 -19.87
C ALA A 340 6.20 8.78 -19.66
N GLY A 341 6.13 9.32 -18.45
CA GLY A 341 5.32 10.49 -18.10
C GLY A 341 6.23 11.70 -17.85
N MET A 342 6.05 12.78 -18.59
CA MET A 342 6.84 14.00 -18.43
C MET A 342 6.41 14.73 -17.16
N ARG A 343 7.25 14.76 -16.13
CA ARG A 343 6.94 15.43 -14.85
C ARG A 343 8.20 15.81 -14.07
N SER A 344 8.08 16.74 -13.12
CA SER A 344 9.14 17.01 -12.14
C SER A 344 8.66 16.81 -10.71
N ILE A 345 9.55 16.29 -9.85
CA ILE A 345 9.34 16.10 -8.42
C ILE A 345 10.43 16.88 -7.69
N GLY A 346 10.09 17.49 -6.56
CA GLY A 346 11.09 18.15 -5.72
C GLY A 346 10.50 18.83 -4.50
N LEU A 347 11.27 19.71 -3.89
CA LEU A 347 10.87 20.51 -2.73
C LEU A 347 10.93 22.01 -3.06
N LYS A 348 9.94 22.79 -2.62
CA LYS A 348 9.96 24.28 -2.68
C LYS A 348 9.46 24.90 -1.38
N LYS A 349 9.89 26.13 -1.10
CA LYS A 349 9.31 26.94 -0.02
C LYS A 349 8.09 27.69 -0.51
N ILE A 350 6.94 27.39 0.09
CA ILE A 350 5.64 27.99 -0.21
C ILE A 350 5.09 28.52 1.12
N ASP A 351 4.79 29.82 1.16
CA ASP A 351 4.45 30.58 2.38
C ASP A 351 5.44 30.38 3.55
N GLY A 352 6.72 30.19 3.23
CA GLY A 352 7.80 29.98 4.18
C GLY A 352 8.01 28.53 4.64
N VAL A 353 7.04 27.64 4.36
CA VAL A 353 7.09 26.20 4.68
C VAL A 353 7.77 25.44 3.55
N GLN A 354 8.64 24.49 3.88
CA GLN A 354 9.20 23.55 2.91
C GLN A 354 8.15 22.48 2.54
N ARG A 355 7.81 22.36 1.26
CA ARG A 355 6.74 21.47 0.75
C ARG A 355 7.21 20.65 -0.44
N PRO A 356 6.70 19.41 -0.64
CA PRO A 356 6.85 18.67 -1.88
C PRO A 356 6.10 19.39 -3.00
N VAL A 357 6.62 19.31 -4.22
CA VAL A 357 5.98 19.84 -5.41
C VAL A 357 5.99 18.82 -6.54
N LEU A 358 4.90 18.80 -7.30
CA LEU A 358 4.74 18.09 -8.56
C LEU A 358 4.63 19.15 -9.67
N ASN A 359 5.43 19.02 -10.72
CA ASN A 359 5.46 19.97 -11.85
C ASN A 359 5.69 21.43 -11.39
N GLY A 360 6.37 21.59 -10.26
CA GLY A 360 6.67 22.87 -9.64
C GLY A 360 5.60 23.46 -8.71
N GLU A 361 4.41 22.87 -8.61
CA GLU A 361 3.30 23.32 -7.76
C GLU A 361 3.11 22.41 -6.53
N PHE A 362 2.62 22.96 -5.42
CA PHE A 362 2.25 22.14 -4.25
C PHE A 362 0.93 21.44 -4.52
N VAL A 363 0.93 20.13 -4.30
CA VAL A 363 -0.26 19.29 -4.24
C VAL A 363 -0.14 18.50 -2.94
N PHE A 364 -1.13 18.65 -2.04
CA PHE A 364 -1.18 17.83 -0.83
C PHE A 364 -1.40 16.38 -1.23
N GLN A 365 -0.52 15.49 -0.75
CA GLN A 365 -0.55 14.08 -1.12
C GLN A 365 -1.39 13.34 -0.08
N THR A 366 -2.57 12.87 -0.48
CA THR A 366 -3.46 12.11 0.40
C THR A 366 -3.74 10.74 -0.20
N GLY A 367 -3.54 9.72 0.62
CA GLY A 367 -3.60 8.32 0.23
C GLY A 367 -3.81 7.41 1.42
N THR A 368 -3.69 6.11 1.19
CA THR A 368 -3.74 5.09 2.24
C THR A 368 -2.50 4.20 2.23
N LEU A 369 -2.28 3.47 3.31
CA LEU A 369 -1.47 2.26 3.25
C LEU A 369 -2.17 1.22 2.35
N ASP A 370 -1.38 0.60 1.49
CA ASP A 370 -1.74 -0.60 0.73
C ASP A 370 -0.75 -1.72 1.10
N GLN A 371 -1.23 -2.69 1.88
CA GLN A 371 -0.44 -3.85 2.33
C GLN A 371 -0.17 -4.86 1.21
N GLY A 372 -0.98 -4.87 0.15
CA GLY A 372 -0.88 -5.84 -0.94
C GLY A 372 -1.27 -7.28 -0.60
N TYR A 373 -2.12 -7.50 0.41
CA TYR A 373 -2.58 -8.85 0.81
C TYR A 373 -3.96 -9.20 0.23
N TRP A 374 -4.15 -10.49 -0.05
CA TRP A 374 -5.35 -11.09 -0.64
C TRP A 374 -5.79 -12.33 0.15
N PRO A 375 -7.07 -12.50 0.53
CA PRO A 375 -7.49 -13.63 1.38
C PRO A 375 -7.43 -15.00 0.70
N ASP A 376 -7.31 -15.03 -0.63
CA ASP A 376 -7.26 -16.22 -1.47
C ASP A 376 -5.84 -16.48 -2.04
N GLY A 377 -5.08 -15.42 -2.33
CA GLY A 377 -3.73 -15.48 -2.93
C GLY A 377 -2.55 -14.97 -2.07
N LEU A 378 -2.81 -14.45 -0.87
CA LEU A 378 -1.86 -13.76 0.02
C LEU A 378 -1.10 -12.64 -0.70
N TYR A 379 0.16 -12.83 -1.09
CA TYR A 379 0.93 -11.83 -1.84
C TYR A 379 0.50 -11.66 -3.29
N THR A 380 -0.14 -12.66 -3.88
CA THR A 380 -0.43 -12.70 -5.32
C THR A 380 -1.90 -12.34 -5.56
N ALA A 381 -2.14 -11.22 -6.24
CA ALA A 381 -3.49 -10.85 -6.66
C ALA A 381 -4.09 -11.92 -7.60
N PRO A 382 -5.39 -12.27 -7.49
CA PRO A 382 -5.99 -13.30 -8.33
C PRO A 382 -5.91 -13.02 -9.84
N THR A 383 -6.04 -11.76 -10.25
CA THR A 383 -6.01 -11.30 -11.65
C THR A 383 -5.41 -9.90 -11.76
N ASP A 384 -5.00 -9.49 -12.97
CA ASP A 384 -4.52 -8.12 -13.24
C ASP A 384 -5.61 -7.05 -13.02
N GLU A 385 -6.88 -7.37 -13.29
CA GLU A 385 -8.02 -6.49 -12.97
C GLU A 385 -8.22 -6.36 -11.44
N ALA A 386 -7.83 -7.34 -10.64
CA ALA A 386 -7.83 -7.23 -9.18
C ALA A 386 -6.74 -6.26 -8.68
N LEU A 387 -5.50 -6.33 -9.22
CA LEU A 387 -4.44 -5.34 -8.94
C LEU A 387 -4.92 -3.91 -9.26
N LYS A 388 -5.55 -3.75 -10.42
CA LYS A 388 -6.11 -2.48 -10.87
C LYS A 388 -7.27 -2.00 -9.99
N TYR A 389 -8.11 -2.91 -9.48
CA TYR A 389 -9.28 -2.56 -8.69
C TYR A 389 -8.92 -1.80 -7.41
N ASP A 390 -7.94 -2.29 -6.64
CA ASP A 390 -7.53 -1.61 -5.40
C ASP A 390 -7.00 -0.20 -5.70
N LEU A 391 -6.26 -0.01 -6.81
CA LEU A 391 -5.81 1.31 -7.27
C LEU A 391 -6.96 2.21 -7.79
N GLN A 392 -7.93 1.65 -8.50
CA GLN A 392 -9.12 2.38 -8.93
C GLN A 392 -9.95 2.82 -7.71
N ALA A 393 -10.06 1.99 -6.67
CA ALA A 393 -10.75 2.34 -5.43
C ALA A 393 -10.11 3.54 -4.73
N HIS A 394 -8.78 3.74 -4.81
CA HIS A 394 -8.15 4.97 -4.32
C HIS A 394 -8.67 6.20 -5.08
N LYS A 395 -8.74 6.14 -6.43
CA LYS A 395 -9.26 7.22 -7.27
C LYS A 395 -10.74 7.49 -7.03
N ASP A 396 -11.55 6.44 -6.90
CA ASP A 396 -13.00 6.53 -6.66
C ASP A 396 -13.32 7.12 -5.27
N LEU A 397 -12.42 6.92 -4.30
CA LEU A 397 -12.43 7.56 -2.97
C LEU A 397 -11.72 8.94 -2.96
N GLY A 398 -11.34 9.47 -4.13
CA GLY A 398 -10.76 10.80 -4.30
C GLY A 398 -9.30 10.97 -3.83
N PHE A 399 -8.60 9.88 -3.49
CA PHE A 399 -7.18 9.95 -3.18
C PHE A 399 -6.34 10.21 -4.45
N ASN A 400 -5.20 10.90 -4.27
CA ASN A 400 -4.24 11.16 -5.35
C ASN A 400 -2.91 10.39 -5.17
N MET A 401 -2.78 9.63 -4.08
CA MET A 401 -1.57 8.94 -3.69
C MET A 401 -1.90 7.56 -3.08
N VAL A 402 -0.94 6.63 -3.16
CA VAL A 402 -0.92 5.36 -2.42
C VAL A 402 0.48 5.15 -1.85
N ARG A 403 0.55 4.68 -0.60
CA ARG A 403 1.81 4.21 0.00
C ARG A 403 1.80 2.68 -0.01
N LYS A 404 2.61 2.09 -0.87
CA LYS A 404 2.80 0.63 -0.91
C LYS A 404 3.66 0.25 0.29
N HIS A 405 3.01 -0.28 1.33
CA HIS A 405 3.60 -0.37 2.66
C HIS A 405 4.44 -1.63 2.81
N ILE A 406 5.74 -1.45 2.99
CA ILE A 406 6.77 -2.48 3.26
C ILE A 406 6.61 -3.81 2.48
N LYS A 407 6.20 -3.70 1.21
CA LYS A 407 6.10 -4.73 0.16
C LYS A 407 6.49 -4.06 -1.17
N VAL A 408 6.91 -4.81 -2.19
CA VAL A 408 7.04 -4.31 -3.58
C VAL A 408 6.17 -5.17 -4.48
N GLU A 409 5.29 -4.57 -5.29
CA GLU A 409 4.37 -5.28 -6.20
C GLU A 409 5.02 -5.61 -7.56
N PRO A 410 4.45 -6.50 -8.39
CA PRO A 410 4.87 -6.63 -9.79
C PRO A 410 4.75 -5.30 -10.55
N GLN A 411 5.58 -5.10 -11.60
CA GLN A 411 5.52 -3.89 -12.46
C GLN A 411 4.11 -3.61 -13.04
N ARG A 412 3.24 -4.63 -13.14
CA ARG A 412 1.82 -4.48 -13.50
C ARG A 412 1.05 -3.52 -12.57
N TRP A 413 1.33 -3.53 -11.27
CA TRP A 413 0.69 -2.61 -10.30
C TRP A 413 1.13 -1.16 -10.54
N PHE A 414 2.45 -0.94 -10.72
CA PHE A 414 2.98 0.39 -11.05
C PHE A 414 2.42 0.91 -12.38
N HIS A 415 2.31 0.05 -13.40
CA HIS A 415 1.68 0.40 -14.68
C HIS A 415 0.23 0.87 -14.55
N TRP A 416 -0.53 0.29 -13.60
CA TRP A 416 -1.87 0.78 -13.29
C TRP A 416 -1.83 2.10 -12.51
N ALA A 417 -0.93 2.29 -11.55
CA ALA A 417 -0.76 3.58 -10.84
C ALA A 417 -0.35 4.71 -11.80
N ASP A 418 0.54 4.42 -12.76
CA ASP A 418 0.99 5.31 -13.83
C ASP A 418 -0.18 5.74 -14.73
N LYS A 419 -1.02 4.80 -15.16
CA LYS A 419 -2.19 5.03 -16.04
C LYS A 419 -3.38 5.67 -15.34
N LEU A 420 -3.61 5.37 -14.07
CA LEU A 420 -4.73 5.90 -13.29
C LEU A 420 -4.41 7.27 -12.67
N GLY A 421 -3.15 7.69 -12.68
CA GLY A 421 -2.73 8.94 -12.05
C GLY A 421 -2.77 8.86 -10.53
N LEU A 422 -1.92 8.00 -9.96
CA LEU A 422 -1.64 7.96 -8.53
C LEU A 422 -0.16 8.24 -8.30
N LEU A 423 0.13 9.07 -7.29
CA LEU A 423 1.47 9.20 -6.73
C LEU A 423 1.76 7.95 -5.89
N VAL A 424 2.95 7.36 -6.04
CA VAL A 424 3.38 6.19 -5.27
C VAL A 424 4.50 6.59 -4.34
N TRP A 425 4.30 6.29 -3.06
CA TRP A 425 5.38 6.15 -2.10
C TRP A 425 5.72 4.66 -2.02
N GLN A 426 6.94 4.31 -2.40
CA GLN A 426 7.39 2.92 -2.40
C GLN A 426 8.29 2.69 -1.20
N ASP A 427 7.80 1.90 -0.25
CA ASP A 427 8.59 1.45 0.89
C ASP A 427 9.52 0.30 0.49
N MET A 428 10.74 0.29 1.01
CA MET A 428 11.54 -0.92 1.06
C MET A 428 10.97 -1.85 2.15
N PRO A 429 10.73 -3.15 1.87
CA PRO A 429 10.27 -4.09 2.89
C PRO A 429 11.20 -4.13 4.10
N SER A 430 10.64 -3.88 5.28
CA SER A 430 11.41 -3.78 6.52
C SER A 430 11.98 -5.14 6.96
N MET A 431 13.12 -5.12 7.63
CA MET A 431 13.63 -6.31 8.35
C MET A 431 12.91 -6.46 9.70
N ASP A 432 13.15 -7.58 10.40
CA ASP A 432 12.40 -7.94 11.60
C ASP A 432 12.50 -6.91 12.75
N THR A 433 11.37 -6.72 13.43
CA THR A 433 11.20 -5.68 14.45
C THR A 433 11.94 -5.99 15.75
N GLY A 434 12.42 -4.95 16.44
CA GLY A 434 13.17 -5.09 17.69
C GLY A 434 14.57 -5.73 17.56
N LYS A 435 15.02 -6.07 16.34
CA LYS A 435 16.37 -6.57 16.05
C LYS A 435 17.23 -5.47 15.42
N VAL A 436 18.54 -5.57 15.63
CA VAL A 436 19.54 -4.82 14.85
C VAL A 436 20.18 -5.81 13.89
N PRO A 437 20.13 -5.58 12.56
CA PRO A 437 20.67 -6.50 11.57
C PRO A 437 22.20 -6.55 11.64
N ASP A 438 22.75 -7.73 11.35
CA ASP A 438 24.20 -7.92 11.21
C ASP A 438 24.70 -7.55 9.80
N ALA A 439 26.01 -7.61 9.56
CA ALA A 439 26.57 -7.12 8.30
C ALA A 439 26.08 -7.87 7.05
N PRO A 440 25.99 -9.23 7.03
CA PRO A 440 25.40 -9.96 5.91
C PRO A 440 23.94 -9.60 5.62
N ALA A 441 23.10 -9.45 6.66
CA ALA A 441 21.70 -9.05 6.48
C ALA A 441 21.57 -7.67 5.82
N ARG A 442 22.40 -6.70 6.25
CA ARG A 442 22.45 -5.35 5.66
C ARG A 442 22.91 -5.36 4.20
N GLU A 443 23.99 -6.07 3.90
CA GLU A 443 24.56 -6.16 2.54
C GLU A 443 23.52 -6.73 1.56
N GLN A 444 22.79 -7.76 1.98
CA GLN A 444 21.74 -8.36 1.15
C GLN A 444 20.48 -7.48 1.05
N TRP A 445 20.06 -6.80 2.12
CA TRP A 445 18.94 -5.85 2.08
C TRP A 445 19.23 -4.64 1.18
N GLU A 446 20.44 -4.06 1.25
CA GLU A 446 20.87 -2.97 0.36
C GLU A 446 20.95 -3.41 -1.10
N LYS A 447 21.45 -4.62 -1.36
CA LYS A 447 21.50 -5.20 -2.71
C LYS A 447 20.09 -5.43 -3.29
N GLU A 448 19.15 -5.90 -2.49
CA GLU A 448 17.74 -6.04 -2.87
C GLU A 448 17.11 -4.66 -3.15
N TYR A 449 17.36 -3.67 -2.28
CA TYR A 449 16.82 -2.32 -2.45
C TYR A 449 17.35 -1.61 -3.71
N HIS A 450 18.65 -1.73 -4.02
CA HIS A 450 19.19 -1.19 -5.26
C HIS A 450 18.57 -1.83 -6.51
N ARG A 451 18.26 -3.14 -6.47
CA ARG A 451 17.56 -3.82 -7.58
C ARG A 451 16.11 -3.35 -7.71
N ILE A 452 15.41 -3.12 -6.60
CA ILE A 452 14.06 -2.51 -6.58
C ILE A 452 14.08 -1.09 -7.19
N ILE A 453 15.04 -0.25 -6.80
CA ILE A 453 15.21 1.10 -7.37
C ILE A 453 15.50 1.03 -8.87
N ASP A 454 16.41 0.16 -9.31
CA ASP A 454 16.70 -0.04 -10.74
C ASP A 454 15.50 -0.62 -11.53
N GLN A 455 14.67 -1.45 -10.91
CA GLN A 455 13.48 -2.06 -11.51
C GLN A 455 12.32 -1.07 -11.69
N HIS A 456 12.20 -0.07 -10.81
CA HIS A 456 11.02 0.80 -10.73
C HIS A 456 11.30 2.29 -10.94
N ARG A 457 12.56 2.74 -11.01
CA ARG A 457 12.96 4.15 -11.27
C ARG A 457 12.21 4.79 -12.44
N SER A 458 11.96 4.06 -13.51
CA SER A 458 11.32 4.58 -14.72
C SER A 458 9.80 4.74 -14.60
N SER A 459 9.16 4.32 -13.49
CA SER A 459 7.71 4.45 -13.27
C SER A 459 7.32 5.91 -12.95
N PRO A 460 6.46 6.57 -13.76
CA PRO A 460 6.02 7.94 -13.51
C PRO A 460 5.29 8.14 -12.17
N SER A 461 4.57 7.14 -11.66
CA SER A 461 3.87 7.19 -10.37
C SER A 461 4.82 7.31 -9.17
N VAL A 462 6.01 6.68 -9.20
CA VAL A 462 6.93 6.67 -8.05
C VAL A 462 7.53 8.06 -7.81
N VAL A 463 7.12 8.70 -6.73
CA VAL A 463 7.58 10.05 -6.33
C VAL A 463 8.44 10.06 -5.07
N MET A 464 8.37 9.01 -4.25
CA MET A 464 9.12 8.90 -3.01
C MET A 464 9.58 7.47 -2.75
N TRP A 465 10.84 7.34 -2.32
CA TRP A 465 11.44 6.14 -1.77
C TRP A 465 11.39 6.22 -0.24
N VAL A 466 10.81 5.22 0.43
CA VAL A 466 10.73 5.15 1.90
C VAL A 466 11.63 4.04 2.41
N ASN A 467 12.73 4.41 3.06
CA ASN A 467 13.85 3.49 3.29
C ASN A 467 13.62 2.53 4.46
N GLN A 468 13.10 3.03 5.58
CA GLN A 468 12.90 2.27 6.82
C GLN A 468 11.61 2.76 7.51
N ASN A 469 10.97 1.88 8.30
CA ASN A 469 9.68 2.15 8.93
C ASN A 469 9.72 1.79 10.42
N GLU A 470 9.26 2.70 11.29
CA GLU A 470 9.04 2.47 12.74
C GLU A 470 10.22 1.86 13.51
N GLY A 471 11.44 2.05 13.02
CA GLY A 471 12.65 1.47 13.59
C GLY A 471 12.82 -0.06 13.40
N TRP A 472 12.00 -0.70 12.57
CA TRP A 472 12.04 -2.16 12.37
C TRP A 472 13.29 -2.56 11.57
N GLY A 473 14.15 -3.38 12.19
CA GLY A 473 15.45 -3.74 11.64
C GLY A 473 16.37 -2.56 11.33
N GLN A 474 16.15 -1.39 11.94
CA GLN A 474 16.75 -0.14 11.50
C GLN A 474 18.27 -0.06 11.69
N TYR A 475 18.93 0.66 10.78
CA TYR A 475 20.37 0.97 10.85
C TYR A 475 20.76 2.06 9.84
N ASP A 476 21.84 2.80 10.14
CA ASP A 476 22.57 3.70 9.23
C ASP A 476 21.71 4.61 8.32
N GLN A 477 20.58 5.13 8.85
CA GLN A 477 19.51 5.81 8.10
C GLN A 477 20.03 6.91 7.18
N ALA A 478 20.94 7.74 7.69
CA ALA A 478 21.49 8.86 6.94
C ALA A 478 22.28 8.39 5.72
N ARG A 479 23.16 7.39 5.87
CA ARG A 479 23.94 6.83 4.77
C ARG A 479 23.03 6.24 3.70
N ILE A 480 22.06 5.43 4.10
CA ILE A 480 21.13 4.78 3.17
C ILE A 480 20.30 5.83 2.41
N ALA A 481 19.86 6.90 3.08
CA ALA A 481 19.15 7.99 2.41
C ALA A 481 20.02 8.78 1.42
N ASP A 482 21.29 9.02 1.74
CA ASP A 482 22.23 9.65 0.81
C ASP A 482 22.51 8.73 -0.39
N GLU A 483 22.71 7.42 -0.18
CA GLU A 483 22.94 6.42 -1.23
C GLU A 483 21.72 6.21 -2.14
N VAL A 484 20.50 6.19 -1.59
CA VAL A 484 19.26 6.13 -2.37
C VAL A 484 19.07 7.40 -3.19
N LYS A 485 19.42 8.58 -2.64
CA LYS A 485 19.37 9.86 -3.35
C LYS A 485 20.45 9.97 -4.43
N GLU A 486 21.62 9.35 -4.26
CA GLU A 486 22.64 9.23 -5.29
C GLU A 486 22.21 8.27 -6.41
N ALA A 487 21.58 7.15 -6.05
CA ALA A 487 21.05 6.18 -7.00
C ALA A 487 19.92 6.77 -7.86
N ASP A 488 18.92 7.41 -7.24
CA ASP A 488 17.81 8.10 -7.91
C ASP A 488 17.61 9.52 -7.36
N PRO A 489 18.33 10.53 -7.92
CA PRO A 489 18.22 11.92 -7.48
C PRO A 489 16.91 12.59 -7.88
N SER A 490 16.09 11.93 -8.71
CA SER A 490 14.89 12.52 -9.33
C SER A 490 13.60 12.30 -8.53
N ARG A 491 13.67 11.55 -7.41
CA ARG A 491 12.58 11.24 -6.48
C ARG A 491 12.87 11.84 -5.09
N LEU A 492 11.86 11.91 -4.22
CA LEU A 492 12.04 12.26 -2.80
C LEU A 492 12.50 11.02 -2.02
N VAL A 493 13.19 11.23 -0.89
CA VAL A 493 13.64 10.16 0.01
C VAL A 493 13.14 10.41 1.43
N ASN A 494 12.44 9.43 1.99
CA ASN A 494 12.07 9.36 3.40
C ASN A 494 13.01 8.38 4.09
N ASN A 495 13.87 8.89 4.98
CA ASN A 495 14.93 8.08 5.60
C ASN A 495 14.40 7.12 6.68
N MET A 496 13.28 7.48 7.32
CA MET A 496 12.64 6.78 8.44
C MET A 496 11.20 7.28 8.57
N SER A 497 10.23 6.45 8.15
CA SER A 497 8.81 6.71 8.41
C SER A 497 8.50 6.44 9.88
N GLY A 498 7.78 7.36 10.55
CA GLY A 498 7.42 7.22 11.96
C GLY A 498 8.56 7.53 12.92
N VAL A 499 9.23 8.68 12.77
CA VAL A 499 10.36 9.08 13.65
C VAL A 499 9.97 9.31 15.12
N ASN A 500 8.66 9.48 15.39
CA ASN A 500 8.11 9.76 16.72
C ASN A 500 7.67 8.51 17.52
N CYS A 501 7.65 7.32 16.92
CA CYS A 501 7.15 6.09 17.52
C CYS A 501 8.25 5.02 17.69
N CYS A 502 7.87 3.87 18.27
CA CYS A 502 8.53 2.55 18.17
C CYS A 502 10.05 2.41 18.48
N GLY A 503 10.72 3.46 18.94
CA GLY A 503 12.17 3.49 19.10
C GLY A 503 12.93 3.84 17.82
N SER A 504 12.25 4.40 16.82
CA SER A 504 12.82 4.92 15.58
C SER A 504 13.95 5.91 15.84
N VAL A 505 14.92 5.94 14.93
CA VAL A 505 16.01 6.92 14.89
C VAL A 505 15.97 7.64 13.55
N ASP A 506 15.74 8.94 13.56
CA ASP A 506 15.88 9.79 12.38
C ASP A 506 17.37 9.98 12.03
N GLY A 507 17.71 9.83 10.74
CA GLY A 507 19.04 10.15 10.21
C GLY A 507 19.34 11.65 10.12
N GLY A 508 18.34 12.52 10.21
CA GLY A 508 18.46 13.98 10.10
C GLY A 508 18.70 14.49 8.68
N ASN A 509 18.37 13.68 7.67
CA ASN A 509 18.48 13.97 6.24
C ASN A 509 17.27 13.40 5.48
N GLY A 510 17.38 13.26 4.15
CA GLY A 510 16.24 13.00 3.27
C GLY A 510 15.47 14.27 2.93
N ASP A 511 14.31 14.11 2.29
CA ASP A 511 13.47 15.21 1.80
C ASP A 511 12.25 15.50 2.70
N VAL A 512 11.91 14.57 3.61
CA VAL A 512 10.74 14.67 4.50
C VAL A 512 11.09 14.30 5.94
N VAL A 513 10.27 14.81 6.88
CA VAL A 513 10.21 14.36 8.26
C VAL A 513 8.80 13.81 8.52
N ASP A 514 8.73 12.59 9.04
CA ASP A 514 7.54 11.75 8.99
C ASP A 514 7.15 11.23 10.38
N ASN A 515 5.95 11.59 10.85
CA ASN A 515 5.36 11.05 12.07
C ASN A 515 4.20 10.09 11.78
N HIS A 516 4.04 9.10 12.64
CA HIS A 516 2.84 8.27 12.71
C HIS A 516 1.98 8.71 13.91
N VAL A 517 0.70 9.01 13.69
CA VAL A 517 -0.20 9.47 14.77
C VAL A 517 -1.59 8.82 14.67
N TYR A 518 -1.77 7.76 15.43
CA TYR A 518 -3.05 7.08 15.59
C TYR A 518 -3.84 7.66 16.77
N VAL A 519 -5.09 8.11 16.62
CA VAL A 519 -5.95 8.13 15.41
C VAL A 519 -5.70 9.36 14.53
N GLY A 520 -5.08 10.40 15.07
CA GLY A 520 -4.80 11.63 14.36
C GLY A 520 -5.91 12.70 14.49
N PRO A 521 -5.88 13.76 13.67
CA PRO A 521 -5.02 13.91 12.49
C PRO A 521 -3.53 14.12 12.79
N GLY A 522 -3.14 14.45 14.04
CA GLY A 522 -1.73 14.62 14.40
C GLY A 522 -1.06 15.79 13.68
N ASN A 523 0.26 15.94 13.85
CA ASN A 523 1.07 16.87 13.05
C ASN A 523 2.56 16.52 13.12
N THR A 524 3.32 17.07 12.19
CA THR A 524 4.79 17.09 12.19
C THR A 524 5.24 18.53 11.95
N ALA A 525 6.21 19.01 12.72
CA ALA A 525 6.74 20.36 12.50
C ALA A 525 7.58 20.37 11.21
N PRO A 526 7.36 21.31 10.27
CA PRO A 526 8.20 21.41 9.08
C PRO A 526 9.60 21.88 9.43
N GLU A 527 10.60 21.36 8.73
CA GLU A 527 12.00 21.72 8.92
C GLU A 527 12.47 22.71 7.84
N PRO A 528 13.67 23.32 7.99
CA PRO A 528 14.16 24.31 7.02
C PRO A 528 14.39 23.76 5.62
N ASP A 529 14.59 22.45 5.49
CA ASP A 529 15.01 21.71 4.31
C ASP A 529 14.22 20.41 4.08
N ARG A 530 13.52 19.87 5.10
CA ARG A 530 12.62 18.71 4.97
C ARG A 530 11.15 19.10 5.13
N ALA A 531 10.29 18.55 4.27
CA ALA A 531 8.85 18.78 4.36
C ALA A 531 8.18 17.92 5.44
N ALA A 532 7.22 18.49 6.17
CA ALA A 532 6.44 17.75 7.17
C ALA A 532 5.40 16.84 6.52
N VAL A 533 5.42 15.57 6.88
CA VAL A 533 4.42 14.57 6.45
C VAL A 533 3.92 13.72 7.63
N LEU A 534 2.81 13.04 7.40
CA LEU A 534 2.15 12.13 8.32
C LEU A 534 1.99 10.78 7.62
N GLY A 535 3.03 9.94 7.70
CA GLY A 535 3.15 8.68 6.96
C GLY A 535 2.21 7.57 7.41
N GLU A 536 1.57 7.73 8.58
CA GLU A 536 0.46 6.89 9.06
C GLU A 536 -0.48 7.67 10.01
N PHE A 537 -1.80 7.55 9.82
CA PHE A 537 -2.83 7.98 10.77
C PHE A 537 -4.16 7.24 10.56
N GLY A 538 -5.15 7.49 11.41
CA GLY A 538 -6.49 6.91 11.27
C GLY A 538 -6.64 5.59 12.01
N GLY A 539 -6.88 4.50 11.29
CA GLY A 539 -7.16 3.20 11.91
C GLY A 539 -8.60 3.10 12.45
N LEU A 540 -9.59 3.65 11.74
CA LEU A 540 -10.99 3.65 12.17
C LEU A 540 -11.66 2.31 11.84
N GLY A 541 -11.96 1.50 12.86
CA GLY A 541 -12.50 0.16 12.67
C GLY A 541 -14.00 0.12 12.41
N LEU A 542 -14.44 -0.69 11.44
CA LEU A 542 -15.85 -1.08 11.29
C LEU A 542 -15.93 -2.54 10.89
N ARG A 543 -16.41 -3.39 11.81
CA ARG A 543 -16.63 -4.82 11.54
C ARG A 543 -17.85 -4.99 10.63
N THR A 544 -17.70 -5.78 9.58
CA THR A 544 -18.72 -5.99 8.55
C THR A 544 -19.17 -7.45 8.60
N GLU A 545 -20.33 -7.72 9.19
CA GLU A 545 -20.83 -9.09 9.44
C GLU A 545 -20.79 -9.94 8.15
N GLY A 546 -20.08 -11.07 8.20
CA GLY A 546 -19.90 -11.98 7.05
C GLY A 546 -18.70 -11.68 6.15
N HIS A 547 -18.01 -10.55 6.37
CA HIS A 547 -16.82 -10.11 5.62
C HIS A 547 -15.61 -9.87 6.54
N GLU A 548 -15.58 -10.53 7.70
CA GLU A 548 -14.48 -10.53 8.67
C GLU A 548 -13.64 -11.80 8.47
N TRP A 549 -12.30 -11.68 8.48
CA TRP A 549 -11.39 -12.85 8.46
C TRP A 549 -11.70 -13.81 9.60
N TYR A 550 -11.73 -13.28 10.83
CA TYR A 550 -12.21 -13.98 12.01
C TYR A 550 -13.50 -13.31 12.54
N PRO A 551 -14.70 -13.92 12.35
CA PRO A 551 -15.97 -13.31 12.72
C PRO A 551 -16.07 -12.86 14.19
N GLY A 552 -16.36 -11.58 14.40
CA GLY A 552 -16.41 -10.95 15.73
C GLY A 552 -15.06 -10.71 16.40
N GLY A 553 -13.95 -10.97 15.70
CA GLY A 553 -12.57 -10.68 16.12
C GLY A 553 -12.05 -9.35 15.59
N GLY A 554 -10.76 -9.29 15.28
CA GLY A 554 -10.13 -8.16 14.64
C GLY A 554 -9.79 -6.96 15.55
N PHE A 555 -8.81 -6.19 15.10
CA PHE A 555 -8.16 -5.04 15.72
C PHE A 555 -8.47 -3.76 14.93
N SER A 556 -8.58 -2.64 15.64
CA SER A 556 -8.57 -1.29 15.08
C SER A 556 -8.06 -0.31 16.14
N TYR A 557 -7.66 0.89 15.71
CA TYR A 557 -7.22 1.95 16.62
C TYR A 557 -8.41 2.72 17.22
N GLU A 558 -9.52 2.85 16.48
CA GLU A 558 -10.76 3.44 16.98
C GLU A 558 -12.01 2.82 16.33
N ASP A 559 -12.64 1.87 17.03
CA ASP A 559 -13.91 1.27 16.61
C ASP A 559 -15.03 2.33 16.43
N GLN A 560 -15.78 2.17 15.33
CA GLN A 560 -16.95 2.94 14.94
C GLN A 560 -18.21 2.08 15.06
N ALA A 561 -19.33 2.71 15.42
CA ALA A 561 -20.58 1.99 15.71
C ALA A 561 -21.33 1.51 14.45
N ASP A 562 -21.22 2.27 13.36
CA ASP A 562 -21.86 2.03 12.08
C ASP A 562 -21.17 2.83 10.96
N THR A 563 -21.60 2.63 9.72
CA THR A 563 -21.12 3.36 8.53
C THR A 563 -21.30 4.88 8.63
N ALA A 564 -22.32 5.39 9.32
CA ALA A 564 -22.50 6.85 9.46
C ALA A 564 -21.43 7.44 10.39
N ALA A 565 -21.17 6.79 11.53
CA ALA A 565 -20.09 7.15 12.43
C ALA A 565 -18.71 7.07 11.76
N LEU A 566 -18.44 6.01 10.97
CA LEU A 566 -17.19 5.89 10.22
C LEU A 566 -16.99 7.05 9.23
N ASN A 567 -18.01 7.37 8.43
CA ASN A 567 -17.94 8.48 7.49
C ASN A 567 -17.78 9.84 8.18
N ASP A 568 -18.53 10.09 9.25
CA ASP A 568 -18.44 11.35 9.99
C ASP A 568 -17.05 11.52 10.62
N ARG A 569 -16.50 10.46 11.22
CA ARG A 569 -15.17 10.47 11.83
C ARG A 569 -14.06 10.61 10.80
N PHE A 570 -14.12 9.88 9.69
CA PHE A 570 -13.13 9.94 8.60
C PHE A 570 -13.08 11.33 7.95
N VAL A 571 -14.24 11.89 7.56
CA VAL A 571 -14.32 13.24 6.99
C VAL A 571 -13.82 14.28 7.99
N GLY A 572 -14.15 14.13 9.28
CA GLY A 572 -13.63 15.00 10.34
C GLY A 572 -12.11 14.99 10.49
N LEU A 573 -11.44 13.84 10.28
CA LEU A 573 -9.97 13.79 10.26
C LEU A 573 -9.40 14.58 9.07
N LEU A 574 -9.96 14.42 7.87
CA LEU A 574 -9.53 15.15 6.67
C LEU A 574 -9.77 16.66 6.79
N ASP A 575 -10.90 17.08 7.36
CA ASP A 575 -11.15 18.50 7.66
C ASP A 575 -10.14 19.05 8.69
N GLY A 576 -9.81 18.27 9.73
CA GLY A 576 -8.77 18.63 10.69
C GLY A 576 -7.38 18.81 10.05
N ILE A 577 -7.06 18.01 9.02
CA ILE A 577 -5.84 18.17 8.20
C ILE A 577 -5.95 19.44 7.35
N ARG A 578 -7.01 19.57 6.55
CA ARG A 578 -7.25 20.67 5.60
C ARG A 578 -7.25 22.04 6.27
N GLU A 579 -7.84 22.14 7.47
CA GLU A 579 -8.11 23.41 8.14
C GLU A 579 -7.12 23.75 9.26
N GLY A 580 -6.39 22.75 9.77
CA GLY A 580 -5.42 22.92 10.86
C GLY A 580 -4.00 22.53 10.46
N GLN A 581 -3.76 21.26 10.15
CA GLN A 581 -2.39 20.73 10.02
C GLN A 581 -1.71 21.20 8.74
N MET A 582 -2.42 21.24 7.60
CA MET A 582 -1.84 21.73 6.34
C MET A 582 -1.44 23.21 6.43
N PRO A 583 -2.26 24.15 6.95
CA PRO A 583 -1.82 25.51 7.27
C PRO A 583 -0.63 25.58 8.23
N ALA A 584 -0.55 24.66 9.22
CA ALA A 584 0.58 24.56 10.15
C ALA A 584 1.86 23.96 9.52
N GLY A 585 1.78 23.44 8.29
CA GLY A 585 2.94 23.04 7.48
C GLY A 585 2.89 21.61 6.94
N LEU A 586 1.95 20.78 7.39
CA LEU A 586 1.80 19.42 6.91
C LEU A 586 1.54 19.40 5.39
N SER A 587 2.14 18.44 4.68
CA SER A 587 2.11 18.39 3.21
C SER A 587 1.65 17.07 2.61
N ALA A 588 1.56 16.01 3.42
CA ALA A 588 1.00 14.73 3.02
C ALA A 588 0.38 14.01 4.22
N SER A 589 -0.57 13.12 3.96
CA SER A 589 -1.16 12.24 4.96
C SER A 589 -1.53 10.87 4.37
N VAL A 590 -1.21 9.81 5.10
CA VAL A 590 -1.46 8.42 4.69
C VAL A 590 -2.38 7.75 5.71
N TYR A 591 -3.61 7.43 5.31
CA TYR A 591 -4.58 6.79 6.19
C TYR A 591 -4.41 5.26 6.23
N THR A 592 -4.51 4.66 7.41
CA THR A 592 -4.48 3.21 7.61
C THR A 592 -5.92 2.69 7.60
N GLU A 593 -6.43 2.06 6.53
CA GLU A 593 -5.80 1.62 5.26
C GLU A 593 -6.84 1.43 4.13
N ILE A 594 -6.47 0.98 2.91
CA ILE A 594 -7.46 0.82 1.81
C ILE A 594 -8.46 -0.33 2.06
N THR A 595 -7.99 -1.49 2.50
CA THR A 595 -8.76 -2.73 2.68
C THR A 595 -8.46 -3.33 4.04
N ASP A 596 -9.45 -3.92 4.71
CA ASP A 596 -9.18 -4.78 5.88
C ASP A 596 -8.16 -5.85 5.48
N VAL A 597 -7.23 -6.21 6.37
CA VAL A 597 -6.23 -7.26 6.10
C VAL A 597 -6.15 -8.20 7.27
N GLU A 598 -6.57 -9.45 7.02
CA GLU A 598 -6.74 -10.47 8.06
C GLU A 598 -7.50 -9.91 9.28
N ASN A 599 -6.81 -9.70 10.40
CA ASN A 599 -7.40 -9.17 11.62
C ASN A 599 -7.40 -7.63 11.73
N GLU A 600 -6.78 -6.86 10.84
CA GLU A 600 -6.96 -5.39 10.80
C GLU A 600 -8.31 -5.06 10.14
N VAL A 601 -9.25 -4.45 10.89
CA VAL A 601 -10.64 -4.17 10.44
C VAL A 601 -10.91 -2.67 10.22
N ASN A 602 -9.85 -1.93 9.96
CA ASN A 602 -9.80 -0.48 9.75
C ASN A 602 -9.57 -0.04 8.28
N GLY A 603 -9.74 -0.96 7.34
CA GLY A 603 -9.79 -0.61 5.92
C GLY A 603 -11.08 0.08 5.51
N LEU A 604 -11.03 0.81 4.40
CA LEU A 604 -12.19 1.44 3.76
C LEU A 604 -13.02 0.44 2.93
N LEU A 605 -12.43 -0.69 2.55
CA LEU A 605 -13.07 -1.88 1.95
C LEU A 605 -12.86 -3.09 2.86
N THR A 606 -13.68 -4.13 2.71
CA THR A 606 -13.46 -5.44 3.36
C THR A 606 -12.31 -6.21 2.70
N TYR A 607 -11.72 -7.19 3.42
CA TYR A 607 -10.53 -7.92 2.96
C TYR A 607 -10.77 -8.70 1.66
N ASP A 608 -12.00 -9.19 1.47
CA ASP A 608 -12.46 -9.83 0.24
C ASP A 608 -12.84 -8.87 -0.89
N ARG A 609 -12.70 -7.54 -0.69
CA ARG A 609 -13.12 -6.47 -1.62
C ARG A 609 -14.61 -6.50 -2.00
N GLN A 610 -15.47 -7.24 -1.29
CA GLN A 610 -16.89 -7.35 -1.62
C GLN A 610 -17.75 -6.18 -1.11
N VAL A 611 -17.30 -5.47 -0.07
CA VAL A 611 -18.03 -4.34 0.52
C VAL A 611 -17.12 -3.11 0.66
N VAL A 612 -17.57 -1.98 0.11
CA VAL A 612 -17.04 -0.65 0.45
C VAL A 612 -17.75 -0.19 1.72
N LYS A 613 -16.98 0.09 2.77
CA LYS A 613 -17.47 0.33 4.15
C LYS A 613 -17.88 1.79 4.38
N VAL A 614 -17.52 2.68 3.45
CA VAL A 614 -17.73 4.13 3.48
C VAL A 614 -18.69 4.61 2.39
N ASP A 615 -19.18 5.84 2.54
CA ASP A 615 -19.92 6.59 1.53
C ASP A 615 -18.91 7.23 0.57
N GLN A 616 -18.77 6.66 -0.63
CA GLN A 616 -17.73 7.04 -1.59
C GLN A 616 -17.83 8.51 -1.99
N ASP A 617 -19.03 9.03 -2.26
CA ASP A 617 -19.22 10.43 -2.67
C ASP A 617 -18.77 11.39 -1.56
N ARG A 618 -19.07 11.06 -0.28
CA ARG A 618 -18.63 11.86 0.88
C ARG A 618 -17.11 11.83 1.07
N VAL A 619 -16.51 10.65 0.98
CA VAL A 619 -15.05 10.47 1.15
C VAL A 619 -14.28 11.14 0.01
N ALA A 620 -14.70 10.94 -1.24
CA ALA A 620 -14.10 11.57 -2.41
C ALA A 620 -14.20 13.10 -2.35
N THR A 621 -15.35 13.64 -1.94
CA THR A 621 -15.53 15.10 -1.74
C THR A 621 -14.57 15.65 -0.69
N ALA A 622 -14.35 14.94 0.42
CA ALA A 622 -13.46 15.37 1.49
C ALA A 622 -11.97 15.33 1.09
N ASN A 623 -11.53 14.26 0.41
CA ASN A 623 -10.18 14.17 -0.15
C ASN A 623 -9.94 15.25 -1.22
N GLN A 624 -10.88 15.44 -2.15
CA GLN A 624 -10.78 16.48 -3.17
C GLN A 624 -10.70 17.89 -2.55
N ALA A 625 -11.50 18.16 -1.50
CA ALA A 625 -11.44 19.44 -0.80
C ALA A 625 -10.08 19.69 -0.10
N LEU A 626 -9.42 18.64 0.40
CA LEU A 626 -8.05 18.72 0.94
C LEU A 626 -7.03 19.01 -0.17
N ILE A 627 -7.12 18.30 -1.30
CA ILE A 627 -6.24 18.48 -2.46
C ILE A 627 -6.41 19.90 -3.05
N ASP A 628 -7.62 20.39 -3.26
CA ASP A 628 -7.85 21.71 -3.84
C ASP A 628 -7.44 22.85 -2.89
N ALA A 629 -7.59 22.67 -1.57
CA ALA A 629 -7.12 23.64 -0.59
C ALA A 629 -5.58 23.79 -0.59
N SER A 630 -4.83 22.80 -1.08
CA SER A 630 -3.36 22.89 -1.23
C SER A 630 -2.92 23.81 -2.37
N ARG A 631 -3.76 23.93 -3.43
CA ARG A 631 -3.53 24.78 -4.61
C ARG A 631 -3.77 26.26 -4.32
N SER A 632 -4.50 26.56 -3.25
CA SER A 632 -4.82 27.92 -2.79
C SER A 632 -4.81 27.95 -1.26
N LEU A 633 -3.61 27.83 -0.68
CA LEU A 633 -3.42 27.79 0.76
C LEU A 633 -4.18 28.93 1.47
N PRO A 634 -5.02 28.64 2.47
CA PRO A 634 -5.70 29.67 3.24
C PRO A 634 -4.69 30.53 4.00
N GLY A 635 -4.65 31.84 3.70
CA GLY A 635 -3.74 32.76 4.37
C GLY A 635 -3.96 32.81 5.90
N ALA A 636 -2.86 32.89 6.66
CA ALA A 636 -2.89 32.91 8.12
C ALA A 636 -3.78 34.04 8.68
N VAL A 637 -4.69 33.70 9.60
CA VAL A 637 -5.58 34.69 10.22
C VAL A 637 -4.93 35.31 11.45
N THR A 638 -4.67 36.60 11.39
CA THR A 638 -4.13 37.35 12.54
C THR A 638 -5.24 38.01 13.36
N LEU A 639 -5.20 37.82 14.67
CA LEU A 639 -6.11 38.51 15.60
C LEU A 639 -5.47 39.80 16.16
N PRO A 640 -6.28 40.84 16.45
CA PRO A 640 -5.78 42.13 16.94
C PRO A 640 -5.38 42.04 18.42
N THR A 641 -4.12 41.68 18.69
CA THR A 641 -3.58 41.57 20.04
C THR A 641 -3.52 42.91 20.77
N GLY A 642 -3.77 42.89 22.07
CA GLY A 642 -3.89 44.07 22.92
C GLY A 642 -5.26 44.74 22.89
N GLU A 643 -6.16 44.38 21.95
CA GLU A 643 -7.49 44.96 21.83
C GLU A 643 -8.59 44.14 22.51
N ASN A 644 -9.62 44.84 23.00
CA ASN A 644 -10.88 44.21 23.40
C ASN A 644 -11.72 43.87 22.16
N ARG A 645 -12.31 42.68 22.15
CA ARG A 645 -13.22 42.17 21.10
C ARG A 645 -14.37 41.39 21.72
N SER A 646 -15.46 41.29 20.97
CA SER A 646 -16.58 40.39 21.26
C SER A 646 -16.72 39.38 20.12
N LEU A 647 -16.85 38.10 20.44
CA LEU A 647 -16.94 37.02 19.46
C LEU A 647 -18.42 36.70 19.22
N ARG A 648 -18.91 37.01 18.01
CA ARG A 648 -20.30 36.79 17.61
C ARG A 648 -20.46 35.45 16.90
N VAL A 649 -21.55 34.74 17.18
CA VAL A 649 -21.91 33.49 16.48
C VAL A 649 -22.20 33.79 15.00
N THR A 650 -21.73 32.92 14.10
CA THR A 650 -22.00 33.03 12.66
C THR A 650 -23.10 32.09 12.16
N THR A 651 -23.42 31.02 12.90
CA THR A 651 -24.51 30.08 12.58
C THR A 651 -25.84 30.80 12.31
N GLU A 652 -26.46 30.44 11.17
CA GLU A 652 -27.75 31.01 10.74
C GLU A 652 -28.81 30.83 11.84
N GLY A 653 -29.62 31.87 12.08
CA GLY A 653 -30.63 31.88 13.14
C GLY A 653 -30.10 32.06 14.56
N HIS A 654 -28.78 32.16 14.76
CA HIS A 654 -28.15 32.43 16.07
C HIS A 654 -27.18 33.63 16.06
N THR A 655 -27.13 34.38 14.96
CA THR A 655 -26.23 35.51 14.74
C THR A 655 -26.36 36.69 15.71
N GLU A 656 -27.44 36.73 16.51
CA GLU A 656 -27.63 37.69 17.60
C GLU A 656 -26.80 37.37 18.87
N LYS A 657 -26.29 36.13 18.97
CA LYS A 657 -25.56 35.66 20.14
C LYS A 657 -24.07 35.97 20.10
N PHE A 658 -23.50 36.23 21.27
CA PHE A 658 -22.08 36.40 21.49
C PHE A 658 -21.57 35.43 22.54
N LEU A 659 -20.31 35.01 22.41
CA LEU A 659 -19.55 34.33 23.45
C LEU A 659 -19.52 35.18 24.72
N ARG A 660 -19.86 34.58 25.85
CA ARG A 660 -19.77 35.16 27.19
C ARG A 660 -19.28 34.12 28.19
N HIS A 661 -18.82 34.54 29.36
CA HIS A 661 -18.74 33.66 30.53
C HIS A 661 -19.94 33.86 31.47
N GLN A 662 -20.36 32.81 32.18
CA GLN A 662 -21.40 32.82 33.20
C GLN A 662 -21.07 31.76 34.25
N ASP A 663 -21.03 32.15 35.53
CA ASP A 663 -20.70 31.27 36.65
C ASP A 663 -19.41 30.43 36.44
N GLY A 664 -18.44 31.02 35.72
CA GLY A 664 -17.15 30.41 35.36
C GLY A 664 -17.16 29.56 34.08
N LEU A 665 -18.31 29.25 33.48
CA LEU A 665 -18.42 28.49 32.22
C LEU A 665 -18.65 29.42 31.03
N ALA A 666 -18.23 29.02 29.83
CA ALA A 666 -18.51 29.76 28.59
C ALA A 666 -19.91 29.41 28.03
N TRP A 667 -20.62 30.41 27.50
CA TRP A 667 -21.96 30.29 26.92
C TRP A 667 -22.09 31.23 25.73
N THR A 668 -23.10 31.06 24.89
CA THR A 668 -23.53 32.09 23.93
C THR A 668 -24.88 32.68 24.35
N ALA A 669 -25.00 34.01 24.30
CA ALA A 669 -26.22 34.72 24.69
C ALA A 669 -26.48 35.92 23.78
N PRO A 670 -27.74 36.30 23.52
CA PRO A 670 -28.05 37.54 22.80
C PRO A 670 -27.50 38.77 23.52
N VAL A 671 -26.68 39.57 22.85
CA VAL A 671 -26.15 40.83 23.39
C VAL A 671 -26.53 42.00 22.49
N SER A 672 -26.99 43.09 23.10
CA SER A 672 -27.49 44.28 22.41
C SER A 672 -27.13 45.55 23.17
N GLN A 673 -27.49 46.71 22.60
CA GLN A 673 -27.37 47.99 23.30
C GLN A 673 -28.21 48.06 24.58
N GLU A 674 -29.30 47.29 24.71
CA GLU A 674 -30.15 47.26 25.90
C GLU A 674 -29.66 46.27 26.98
N SER A 675 -28.74 45.36 26.64
CA SER A 675 -28.13 44.42 27.61
C SER A 675 -27.44 45.18 28.75
N ASP A 676 -27.48 44.62 29.96
CA ASP A 676 -26.82 45.23 31.12
C ASP A 676 -25.28 45.24 30.99
N ALA A 677 -24.63 46.02 31.87
CA ALA A 677 -23.19 46.19 31.84
C ALA A 677 -22.41 44.91 32.21
N THR A 678 -23.01 44.01 32.98
CA THR A 678 -22.40 42.73 33.36
C THR A 678 -22.38 41.81 32.15
N LEU A 679 -23.50 41.58 31.48
CA LEU A 679 -23.58 40.77 30.26
C LEU A 679 -22.65 41.30 29.14
N LYS A 680 -22.56 42.61 28.95
CA LYS A 680 -21.65 43.23 27.98
C LYS A 680 -20.17 42.99 28.32
N ALA A 681 -19.80 43.04 29.59
CA ALA A 681 -18.45 42.78 30.04
C ALA A 681 -18.11 41.29 30.06
N ASP A 682 -19.08 40.42 30.40
CA ASP A 682 -18.98 38.98 30.30
C ASP A 682 -18.75 38.51 28.86
N ALA A 683 -19.31 39.25 27.89
CA ALA A 683 -19.20 39.01 26.45
C ALA A 683 -18.04 39.78 25.76
N THR A 684 -17.08 40.27 26.53
CA THR A 684 -15.90 40.98 25.98
C THR A 684 -14.62 40.35 26.49
N TYR A 685 -13.68 40.14 25.59
CA TYR A 685 -12.37 39.55 25.88
C TYR A 685 -11.26 40.42 25.29
N LYS A 686 -10.17 40.56 26.01
CA LYS A 686 -8.93 41.14 25.49
C LYS A 686 -8.15 40.02 24.81
N VAL A 687 -7.88 40.18 23.52
CA VAL A 687 -7.01 39.26 22.78
C VAL A 687 -5.57 39.54 23.18
N VAL A 688 -4.83 38.53 23.60
CA VAL A 688 -3.40 38.61 23.90
C VAL A 688 -2.64 37.53 23.10
N PRO A 689 -1.32 37.65 22.91
CA PRO A 689 -0.50 36.53 22.45
C PRO A 689 -0.74 35.31 23.34
N GLY A 690 -0.72 34.12 22.75
CA GLY A 690 -1.01 32.87 23.45
C GLY A 690 -0.08 32.64 24.62
N LEU A 691 -0.63 32.14 25.71
CA LEU A 691 0.15 31.87 26.93
C LEU A 691 1.11 30.68 26.75
N GLY A 692 0.78 29.73 25.87
CA GLY A 692 1.59 28.57 25.50
C GLY A 692 2.46 28.80 24.26
N ASP A 693 1.95 29.54 23.27
CA ASP A 693 2.65 29.91 22.03
C ASP A 693 2.30 31.35 21.63
N GLU A 694 3.32 32.20 21.43
CA GLU A 694 3.16 33.62 21.08
C GLU A 694 2.61 33.86 19.66
N ASN A 695 2.63 32.85 18.79
CA ASN A 695 2.05 32.89 17.44
C ASN A 695 0.54 32.59 17.44
N CYS A 696 0.02 32.04 18.54
CA CYS A 696 -1.41 31.82 18.77
C CYS A 696 -1.96 32.86 19.77
N TYR A 697 -3.16 32.65 20.30
CA TYR A 697 -3.89 33.67 21.05
C TYR A 697 -4.53 33.14 22.34
N SER A 698 -4.61 33.99 23.37
CA SER A 698 -5.42 33.73 24.56
C SER A 698 -6.44 34.85 24.75
N LEU A 699 -7.60 34.49 25.33
CA LEU A 699 -8.76 35.39 25.49
C LEU A 699 -8.92 35.75 26.97
N GLU A 700 -8.33 36.87 27.39
CA GLU A 700 -8.41 37.40 28.76
C GLU A 700 -9.79 38.04 29.02
N SER A 701 -10.42 37.75 30.16
CA SER A 701 -11.75 38.29 30.50
C SER A 701 -11.71 39.78 30.84
N ARG A 702 -12.57 40.58 30.19
CA ARG A 702 -12.61 42.04 30.34
C ARG A 702 -12.96 42.52 31.75
N ASN A 703 -13.78 41.76 32.48
CA ASN A 703 -14.19 42.04 33.86
C ASN A 703 -13.48 41.19 34.92
N TYR A 704 -12.66 40.22 34.51
CA TYR A 704 -11.79 39.43 35.38
C TYR A 704 -10.36 39.35 34.81
N PRO A 705 -9.57 40.44 34.87
CA PRO A 705 -8.20 40.45 34.34
C PRO A 705 -7.32 39.39 35.02
N GLY A 706 -6.47 38.72 34.23
CA GLY A 706 -5.71 37.54 34.64
C GLY A 706 -6.50 36.22 34.65
N GLU A 707 -7.80 36.23 34.30
CA GLU A 707 -8.58 35.02 34.02
C GLU A 707 -8.84 34.87 32.52
N TYR A 708 -8.64 33.67 31.98
CA TYR A 708 -8.65 33.38 30.54
C TYR A 708 -9.69 32.33 30.18
N LEU A 709 -10.20 32.37 28.94
CA LEU A 709 -10.93 31.24 28.37
C LEU A 709 -9.98 30.10 28.03
N ARG A 710 -10.26 28.95 28.62
CA ARG A 710 -9.57 27.69 28.35
C ARG A 710 -10.55 26.53 28.29
N HIS A 711 -10.11 25.40 27.74
CA HIS A 711 -10.85 24.14 27.89
C HIS A 711 -10.46 23.40 29.18
N ARG A 712 -11.35 22.51 29.62
CA ARG A 712 -11.09 21.47 30.62
C ARG A 712 -12.18 20.42 30.53
N GLU A 713 -11.83 19.14 30.45
CA GLU A 713 -12.84 18.05 30.36
C GLU A 713 -13.84 18.37 29.23
N SER A 714 -13.29 18.85 28.10
CA SER A 714 -13.97 19.45 26.94
C SER A 714 -14.88 20.67 27.18
N ARG A 715 -15.24 21.04 28.41
CA ARG A 715 -16.06 22.25 28.67
C ARG A 715 -15.18 23.50 28.68
N VAL A 716 -15.56 24.51 27.92
CA VAL A 716 -14.84 25.80 27.91
C VAL A 716 -15.28 26.65 29.10
N ARG A 717 -14.29 27.21 29.80
CA ARG A 717 -14.44 27.87 31.09
C ARG A 717 -13.47 29.03 31.24
N ARG A 718 -13.81 29.95 32.15
CA ARG A 718 -12.99 31.08 32.55
C ARG A 718 -12.33 30.75 33.90
N ASP A 719 -11.02 30.58 33.91
CA ASP A 719 -10.22 30.31 35.10
C ASP A 719 -9.03 31.28 35.19
N ALA A 720 -8.51 31.52 36.40
CA ALA A 720 -7.27 32.26 36.62
C ALA A 720 -6.03 31.43 36.21
N ASP A 721 -5.02 32.09 35.63
CA ASP A 721 -3.73 31.46 35.31
C ASP A 721 -3.02 30.97 36.59
N ASP A 722 -2.77 29.66 36.65
CA ASP A 722 -2.07 28.99 37.75
C ASP A 722 -0.55 28.86 37.50
N GLY A 723 -0.08 29.35 36.35
CA GLY A 723 1.32 29.34 35.91
C GLY A 723 1.81 28.01 35.34
N THR A 724 0.98 26.96 35.31
CA THR A 724 1.37 25.65 34.76
C THR A 724 1.38 25.66 33.23
N GLN A 725 2.20 24.81 32.61
CA GLN A 725 2.22 24.69 31.15
C GLN A 725 0.87 24.16 30.62
N LEU A 726 0.26 23.20 31.33
CA LEU A 726 -1.06 22.68 30.97
C LEU A 726 -2.13 23.78 30.92
N PHE A 727 -2.19 24.69 31.90
CA PHE A 727 -3.11 25.83 31.85
C PHE A 727 -2.86 26.70 30.62
N LYS A 728 -1.58 27.02 30.35
CA LYS A 728 -1.19 27.89 29.23
C LYS A 728 -1.59 27.27 27.90
N ASP A 729 -1.40 25.97 27.74
CA ASP A 729 -1.75 25.25 26.54
C ASP A 729 -3.28 25.13 26.39
N ASP A 730 -4.00 24.79 27.47
CA ASP A 730 -5.48 24.74 27.52
C ASP A 730 -6.13 26.11 27.17
N ALA A 731 -5.44 27.20 27.52
CA ALA A 731 -5.85 28.59 27.33
C ALA A 731 -5.37 29.21 26.02
N THR A 732 -4.62 28.47 25.19
CA THR A 732 -4.07 28.97 23.93
C THR A 732 -4.84 28.40 22.73
N TRP A 733 -5.26 29.31 21.87
CA TRP A 733 -6.09 29.06 20.71
C TRP A 733 -5.43 29.62 19.45
N CYS A 734 -5.17 28.74 18.48
CA CYS A 734 -4.59 29.11 17.20
C CYS A 734 -5.70 29.49 16.22
N ALA A 735 -5.56 30.65 15.58
CA ALA A 735 -6.57 31.19 14.68
C ALA A 735 -6.46 30.55 13.29
N VAL A 736 -7.59 30.02 12.81
CA VAL A 736 -7.72 29.43 11.47
C VAL A 736 -8.90 30.09 10.72
N PRO A 737 -8.86 30.16 9.39
CA PRO A 737 -9.96 30.72 8.60
C PRO A 737 -11.33 30.11 8.91
N GLY A 738 -12.34 30.96 9.01
CA GLY A 738 -13.75 30.59 9.02
C GLY A 738 -14.52 31.43 8.00
N GLU A 739 -15.65 30.92 7.50
CA GLU A 739 -16.44 31.65 6.52
C GLU A 739 -17.00 32.94 7.14
N ASN A 740 -16.54 34.11 6.64
CA ASN A 740 -16.85 35.42 7.20
C ASN A 740 -16.44 35.62 8.69
N GLY A 741 -15.45 34.88 9.18
CA GLY A 741 -14.98 34.97 10.56
C GLY A 741 -13.66 34.25 10.82
N VAL A 742 -13.45 33.85 12.07
CA VAL A 742 -12.29 33.05 12.50
C VAL A 742 -12.75 31.84 13.29
N ARG A 743 -12.04 30.73 13.15
CA ARG A 743 -12.18 29.53 13.97
C ARG A 743 -10.97 29.45 14.91
N LEU A 744 -11.15 28.85 16.08
CA LEU A 744 -10.14 28.84 17.14
C LEU A 744 -9.83 27.39 17.52
N SER A 745 -8.73 26.85 16.99
CA SER A 745 -8.23 25.51 17.34
C SER A 745 -7.48 25.55 18.66
N SER A 746 -7.58 24.52 19.50
CA SER A 746 -6.72 24.37 20.68
C SER A 746 -5.27 24.12 20.27
N LEU A 747 -4.31 24.62 21.09
CA LEU A 747 -2.88 24.35 20.93
C LEU A 747 -2.52 22.90 21.27
N ASN A 748 -2.94 22.40 22.44
CA ASN A 748 -2.63 21.02 22.90
C ASN A 748 -3.61 19.95 22.43
N MET A 749 -4.73 20.33 21.83
CA MET A 749 -5.69 19.42 21.20
C MET A 749 -5.97 19.88 19.77
N SER A 750 -4.92 19.87 18.94
CA SER A 750 -4.99 20.31 17.53
C SER A 750 -6.04 19.54 16.75
N GLY A 751 -6.81 20.25 15.91
CA GLY A 751 -8.01 19.70 15.25
C GLY A 751 -9.29 19.73 16.11
N SER A 752 -9.21 20.18 17.36
CA SER A 752 -10.37 20.46 18.21
C SER A 752 -10.57 21.96 18.40
N TYR A 753 -11.81 22.44 18.24
CA TYR A 753 -12.14 23.85 18.09
C TYR A 753 -13.05 24.40 19.19
N LEU A 754 -13.00 25.71 19.42
CA LEU A 754 -13.95 26.46 20.23
C LEU A 754 -15.33 26.50 19.53
N ARG A 755 -16.22 25.57 19.88
CA ARG A 755 -17.56 25.42 19.29
C ARG A 755 -18.64 25.92 20.24
N HIS A 756 -19.67 26.61 19.73
CA HIS A 756 -20.94 26.76 20.46
C HIS A 756 -21.93 25.63 20.09
N TYR A 757 -22.61 25.06 21.08
CA TYR A 757 -23.60 23.99 20.89
C TYR A 757 -24.65 24.09 22.00
N ASP A 758 -25.93 24.10 21.66
CA ASP A 758 -27.06 24.35 22.58
C ASP A 758 -26.89 25.59 23.50
N SER A 759 -26.18 26.60 23.00
CA SER A 759 -25.75 27.81 23.73
C SER A 759 -24.69 27.59 24.83
N GLU A 760 -24.22 26.37 25.03
CA GLU A 760 -22.96 26.08 25.72
C GLU A 760 -21.77 26.24 24.78
N VAL A 761 -20.55 26.21 25.33
CA VAL A 761 -19.31 26.31 24.56
C VAL A 761 -18.34 25.22 24.98
N TRP A 762 -17.89 24.46 23.98
CA TRP A 762 -17.15 23.22 24.13
C TRP A 762 -15.87 23.28 23.29
N LEU A 763 -14.87 22.53 23.71
CA LEU A 763 -13.81 22.06 22.84
C LEU A 763 -14.37 20.84 22.10
N SER A 764 -14.43 20.91 20.78
CA SER A 764 -15.10 19.91 19.95
C SER A 764 -14.26 19.50 18.75
N THR A 765 -14.27 18.22 18.43
CA THR A 765 -13.54 17.64 17.28
C THR A 765 -14.55 17.27 16.20
N PRO A 766 -14.35 17.62 14.92
CA PRO A 766 -15.28 17.25 13.86
C PRO A 766 -15.42 15.73 13.75
N GLY A 767 -16.66 15.23 13.77
CA GLY A 767 -16.94 13.79 13.70
C GLY A 767 -16.55 13.00 14.94
N GLY A 768 -16.25 13.67 16.06
CA GLY A 768 -15.98 13.04 17.36
C GLY A 768 -17.19 12.35 18.00
N LYS A 769 -16.96 11.71 19.16
CA LYS A 769 -17.94 10.81 19.81
C LYS A 769 -18.96 11.53 20.71
N GLN A 770 -18.88 12.84 20.88
CA GLN A 770 -19.78 13.61 21.76
C GLN A 770 -20.96 14.23 20.97
N PRO A 771 -22.11 14.51 21.60
CA PRO A 771 -23.24 15.15 20.90
C PRO A 771 -22.87 16.50 20.25
N TYR A 772 -21.95 17.25 20.86
CA TYR A 772 -21.44 18.51 20.35
C TYR A 772 -20.37 18.37 19.26
N ASP A 773 -19.99 17.15 18.85
CA ASP A 773 -18.98 16.90 17.80
C ASP A 773 -19.58 16.67 16.39
N THR A 774 -20.92 16.67 16.27
CA THR A 774 -21.62 16.43 15.00
C THR A 774 -21.13 17.35 13.86
N LEU A 775 -20.89 16.79 12.67
CA LEU A 775 -20.53 17.58 11.48
C LEU A 775 -21.63 18.58 11.07
N SER A 776 -22.89 18.35 11.49
CA SER A 776 -23.99 19.28 11.24
C SER A 776 -23.65 20.67 11.80
N HIS A 777 -23.61 21.66 10.91
CA HIS A 777 -23.22 23.05 11.19
C HIS A 777 -21.82 23.26 11.81
N PHE A 778 -20.95 22.24 11.87
CA PHE A 778 -19.68 22.29 12.62
C PHE A 778 -18.82 23.52 12.27
N THR A 779 -18.62 23.81 10.99
CA THR A 779 -17.83 24.95 10.52
C THR A 779 -18.45 26.28 10.95
N ALA A 780 -19.77 26.44 10.89
CA ALA A 780 -20.46 27.66 11.33
C ALA A 780 -20.45 27.79 12.86
N ASP A 781 -20.63 26.69 13.58
CA ASP A 781 -20.66 26.64 15.04
C ASP A 781 -19.28 26.84 15.70
N THR A 782 -18.21 26.63 14.93
CA THR A 782 -16.83 26.94 15.32
C THR A 782 -16.36 28.29 14.81
N THR A 783 -17.09 28.93 13.88
CA THR A 783 -16.72 30.22 13.29
C THR A 783 -17.33 31.39 14.07
N TRP A 784 -16.46 32.31 14.46
CA TRP A 784 -16.78 33.50 15.24
C TRP A 784 -16.45 34.75 14.42
N ALA A 785 -17.41 35.67 14.30
CA ALA A 785 -17.13 37.00 13.78
C ALA A 785 -16.52 37.86 14.91
N LEU A 786 -15.34 38.43 14.67
CA LEU A 786 -14.72 39.38 15.59
C LEU A 786 -15.38 40.76 15.44
N GLU A 787 -16.20 41.12 16.40
CA GLU A 787 -16.91 42.39 16.45
C GLU A 787 -16.24 43.38 17.41
N ALA A 788 -16.61 44.66 17.28
CA ALA A 788 -16.27 45.68 18.27
C ALA A 788 -16.75 45.26 19.68
N PRO A 789 -15.97 45.54 20.74
CA PRO A 789 -16.27 45.07 22.09
C PRO A 789 -17.55 45.70 22.64
N TRP A 790 -18.39 44.89 23.28
CA TRP A 790 -19.57 45.38 24.01
C TRP A 790 -19.20 46.16 25.29
N ALA A 791 -17.99 45.94 25.85
CA ALA A 791 -17.42 46.67 26.96
C ALA A 791 -15.95 47.09 26.67
N PRO A 792 -15.72 48.18 25.93
CA PRO A 792 -14.38 48.62 25.49
C PRO A 792 -13.37 48.86 26.64
#